data_AF-A0A178MFA1-F1
#
_entry.id   AF-A0A178MFA1-F1
#
_cell.length_a   1.000
_cell.length_b   1.000
_cell.length_c   1.000
_cell.angle_alpha   90.00
_cell.angle_beta   90.00
_cell.angle_gamma   90.00
#
_symmetry.space_group_name_H-M   'P 1'
#
loop_
_entity.id
_entity.type
_entity.pdbx_description
1 polymer ?
#
loop_
_entity_poly.entity_id
_entity_poly.type
_entity_poly.pdbx_seq_one_letter_code
_entity_poly.pdbx_strand_id
1 'polypeptide(L)'
;MNASSSRGWLIGVIVLAALLRLWAALTLPPDFDEPVYVGAALDYARLIRQGDWVGVIDYPGNRQHPALAKLVYAGGALLLGENANQTTVLLAARLISVLFGTLAVALLAFSAGPLAAGLLAVHTLTIKYTAQAYLEALPLALAVAAISAWQRAGLPATHHRRRWLWLGAIAWGLATAAKMSYAIVALPAMIVLALAALRAEATAQPQARTGWVWYAWRLARLAGLALLVFALANPTIWREPVTRLGAMAGFWTAYTHGSEVQAAGYPWYQPLIWVATAPAVEWHPEVFFFPGPDPWLTLLALIGLPAAWRDPQRRYLAVWFVSGLLILLWWPVKWPQYALTLAIPIVLLAAPVLSRIVRWLRDLNEYWGWSEIMFLRPPRYAWIALALLVGFIATVYGTALVMVTLGSIGWNTIKPSAGGLPPGAIYALQPLRDGRVAIGSETGLVIWQAPAVSEDPPRWTRLPLGRVYALAETDAGLWAASNRGLALVTSDGNWAWQTPTLGGQRDLLVRTMVAGPDGTLWLGTSAGGAVRHPDGRWQPLPQAARGGLVLAMGYDPAGAVWFGGLGVVSRYTLATGLWQHFDRADGFGGSGVSAILVDHNGIVWVATLGEGLARWDGTRWEWLTTANRQLPAQTITTLLETAPGELWVGAARPLTTGGFLLRYDGRTWRNFLPRDSGFTGAEPLALAVDQRRVLWIGTRTDGVITYQLGR
;
A
#
# COMPACT_ATOMS: atom_id res chain seq x y z
N MET A 1 -8.90 -11.00 -44.82
CA MET A 1 -9.70 -10.58 -43.66
C MET A 1 -10.31 -9.22 -43.98
N ASN A 2 -11.63 -9.07 -43.91
CA ASN A 2 -12.31 -7.80 -44.17
C ASN A 2 -11.86 -6.71 -43.18
N ALA A 3 -11.73 -5.47 -43.64
CA ALA A 3 -11.27 -4.34 -42.83
C ALA A 3 -12.17 -4.04 -41.59
N SER A 4 -13.41 -4.53 -41.59
CA SER A 4 -14.31 -4.47 -40.42
C SER A 4 -13.92 -5.47 -39.33
N SER A 5 -13.42 -6.66 -39.68
CA SER A 5 -13.02 -7.67 -38.69
C SER A 5 -11.74 -7.26 -37.96
N SER A 6 -10.79 -6.58 -38.63
CA SER A 6 -9.55 -6.14 -38.01
C SER A 6 -9.75 -5.04 -36.95
N ARG A 7 -10.72 -4.14 -37.15
CA ARG A 7 -11.06 -3.09 -36.17
C ARG A 7 -11.69 -3.67 -34.90
N GLY A 8 -12.55 -4.68 -35.02
CA GLY A 8 -13.14 -5.37 -33.87
C GLY A 8 -12.09 -6.02 -32.97
N TRP A 9 -11.08 -6.68 -33.56
CA TRP A 9 -9.97 -7.27 -32.81
C TRP A 9 -9.10 -6.22 -32.10
N LEU A 10 -8.83 -5.08 -32.73
CA LEU A 10 -8.06 -3.99 -32.12
C LEU A 10 -8.76 -3.46 -30.87
N ILE A 11 -10.07 -3.17 -30.96
CA ILE A 11 -10.87 -2.69 -29.84
C ILE A 11 -10.92 -3.76 -28.74
N GLY A 12 -11.16 -5.02 -29.10
CA GLY A 12 -11.20 -6.13 -28.14
C GLY A 12 -9.91 -6.27 -27.33
N VAL A 13 -8.74 -6.14 -27.97
CA VAL A 13 -7.43 -6.19 -27.29
C VAL A 13 -7.23 -5.00 -26.35
N ILE A 14 -7.63 -3.79 -26.75
CA ILE A 14 -7.51 -2.59 -25.91
C ILE A 14 -8.44 -2.71 -24.69
N VAL A 15 -9.67 -3.17 -24.88
CA VAL A 15 -10.63 -3.40 -23.78
C VAL A 15 -10.10 -4.49 -22.84
N LEU A 16 -9.58 -5.60 -23.36
CA LEU A 16 -8.96 -6.65 -22.55
C LEU A 16 -7.80 -6.10 -21.71
N ALA A 17 -6.93 -5.28 -22.31
CA ALA A 17 -5.81 -4.67 -21.61
C ALA A 17 -6.27 -3.74 -20.48
N ALA A 18 -7.33 -2.95 -20.72
CA ALA A 18 -7.93 -2.08 -19.71
C ALA A 18 -8.54 -2.89 -18.56
N LEU A 19 -9.32 -3.93 -18.88
CA LEU A 19 -9.98 -4.77 -17.87
C LEU A 19 -8.98 -5.52 -16.99
N LEU A 20 -7.94 -6.14 -17.58
CA LEU A 20 -6.93 -6.86 -16.81
C LEU A 20 -6.13 -5.92 -15.90
N ARG A 21 -5.75 -4.73 -16.39
CA ARG A 21 -5.02 -3.74 -15.59
C ARG A 21 -5.91 -3.12 -14.52
N LEU A 22 -7.16 -2.80 -14.84
CA LEU A 22 -8.11 -2.28 -13.87
C LEU A 22 -8.35 -3.29 -12.76
N TRP A 23 -8.62 -4.55 -13.12
CA TRP A 23 -8.78 -5.60 -12.13
C TRP A 23 -7.52 -5.76 -11.26
N ALA A 24 -6.32 -5.78 -11.85
CA ALA A 24 -5.07 -5.85 -11.08
C ALA A 24 -4.87 -4.62 -10.19
N ALA A 25 -5.21 -3.41 -10.65
CA ALA A 25 -5.13 -2.17 -9.88
C ALA A 25 -6.05 -2.18 -8.65
N LEU A 26 -7.15 -2.94 -8.71
CA LEU A 26 -8.15 -3.03 -7.65
C LEU A 26 -7.87 -4.17 -6.68
N THR A 27 -7.28 -5.27 -7.14
CA THR A 27 -7.08 -6.49 -6.34
C THR A 27 -5.67 -6.63 -5.78
N LEU A 28 -4.65 -6.03 -6.41
CA LEU A 28 -3.29 -6.10 -5.89
C LEU A 28 -3.18 -5.33 -4.57
N PRO A 29 -2.59 -5.93 -3.53
CA PRO A 29 -2.27 -5.20 -2.30
C PRO A 29 -1.30 -4.04 -2.62
N PRO A 30 -1.27 -2.99 -1.78
CA PRO A 30 -0.24 -1.95 -1.90
C PRO A 30 1.15 -2.58 -1.83
N ASP A 31 1.94 -2.39 -2.87
CA ASP A 31 3.31 -2.91 -2.98
C ASP A 31 4.31 -1.87 -2.45
N PHE A 32 5.53 -2.30 -2.15
CA PHE A 32 6.46 -1.63 -1.23
C PHE A 32 6.74 -0.15 -1.57
N ASP A 33 6.88 0.18 -2.85
CA ASP A 33 7.21 1.55 -3.29
C ASP A 33 5.97 2.43 -3.54
N GLU A 34 4.75 1.89 -3.62
CA GLU A 34 3.56 2.70 -3.93
C GLU A 34 3.32 3.81 -2.88
N PRO A 35 3.43 3.55 -1.57
CA PRO A 35 3.34 4.61 -0.55
C PRO A 35 4.37 5.73 -0.75
N VAL A 36 5.60 5.38 -1.18
CA VAL A 36 6.69 6.35 -1.38
C VAL A 36 6.40 7.25 -2.58
N TYR A 37 5.97 6.67 -3.70
CA TYR A 37 5.64 7.44 -4.90
C TYR A 37 4.37 8.28 -4.74
N VAL A 38 3.37 7.76 -4.02
CA VAL A 38 2.14 8.49 -3.70
C VAL A 38 2.41 9.62 -2.70
N GLY A 39 3.27 9.38 -1.69
CA GLY A 39 3.73 10.41 -0.77
C GLY A 39 4.42 11.57 -1.51
N ALA A 40 5.35 11.25 -2.40
CA ALA A 40 6.00 12.25 -3.23
C ALA A 40 5.01 13.02 -4.13
N ALA A 41 4.01 12.33 -4.70
CA ALA A 41 2.98 12.97 -5.50
C ALA A 41 2.10 13.94 -4.69
N LEU A 42 1.74 13.58 -3.45
CA LEU A 42 1.03 14.44 -2.51
C LEU A 42 1.84 15.69 -2.15
N ASP A 43 3.13 15.52 -1.87
CA ASP A 43 4.01 16.65 -1.56
C ASP A 43 4.17 17.59 -2.76
N TYR A 44 4.39 17.04 -3.97
CA TYR A 44 4.41 17.86 -5.19
C TYR A 44 3.10 18.63 -5.39
N ALA A 45 1.96 17.99 -5.18
CA ALA A 45 0.66 18.65 -5.30
C ALA A 45 0.50 19.78 -4.27
N ARG A 46 0.99 19.59 -3.04
CA ARG A 46 0.99 20.63 -2.00
C ARG A 46 1.87 21.83 -2.40
N LEU A 47 3.09 21.57 -2.85
CA LEU A 47 4.03 22.62 -3.28
C LEU A 47 3.48 23.41 -4.47
N ILE A 48 2.91 22.73 -5.46
CA ILE A 48 2.27 23.37 -6.62
C ILE A 48 1.09 24.25 -6.19
N ARG A 49 0.23 23.79 -5.25
CA ARG A 49 -0.89 24.61 -4.72
C ARG A 49 -0.42 25.85 -3.99
N GLN A 50 0.71 25.77 -3.31
CA GLN A 50 1.31 26.89 -2.59
C GLN A 50 2.05 27.86 -3.53
N GLY A 51 2.23 27.51 -4.80
CA GLY A 51 3.05 28.27 -5.74
C GLY A 51 4.55 28.16 -5.48
N ASP A 52 5.00 27.21 -4.66
CA ASP A 52 6.41 27.00 -4.32
C ASP A 52 7.12 26.16 -5.39
N TRP A 53 7.50 26.81 -6.49
CA TRP A 53 8.26 26.18 -7.56
C TRP A 53 9.69 25.81 -7.18
N VAL A 54 10.28 26.50 -6.20
CA VAL A 54 11.62 26.18 -5.70
C VAL A 54 11.58 24.84 -4.98
N GLY A 55 10.58 24.63 -4.13
CA GLY A 55 10.33 23.35 -3.47
C GLY A 55 10.07 22.21 -4.45
N VAL A 56 9.38 22.47 -5.58
CA VAL A 56 9.17 21.46 -6.64
C VAL A 56 10.50 21.09 -7.33
N ILE A 57 11.35 22.08 -7.62
CA ILE A 57 12.65 21.86 -8.28
C ILE A 57 13.62 21.13 -7.34
N ASP A 58 13.72 21.55 -6.08
CA ASP A 58 14.68 21.04 -5.10
C ASP A 58 14.10 20.00 -4.13
N TYR A 59 12.98 19.37 -4.51
CA TYR A 59 12.26 18.41 -3.65
C TYR A 59 13.20 17.31 -3.10
N PRO A 60 13.39 17.24 -1.76
CA PRO A 60 14.40 16.37 -1.14
C PRO A 60 14.20 14.90 -1.46
N GLY A 61 12.95 14.43 -1.47
CA GLY A 61 12.59 13.03 -1.70
C GLY A 61 12.77 12.54 -3.14
N ASN A 62 13.20 13.39 -4.08
CA ASN A 62 13.34 13.03 -5.49
C ASN A 62 14.67 13.45 -6.11
N ARG A 63 15.72 13.66 -5.31
CA ARG A 63 17.03 14.08 -5.82
C ARG A 63 17.72 13.04 -6.72
N GLN A 64 17.36 11.77 -6.56
CA GLN A 64 18.02 10.63 -7.22
C GLN A 64 17.21 10.05 -8.38
N HIS A 65 15.99 10.55 -8.62
CA HIS A 65 15.08 10.01 -9.63
C HIS A 65 14.43 11.11 -10.48
N PRO A 66 14.08 10.80 -11.74
CA PRO A 66 13.30 11.72 -12.56
C PRO A 66 11.94 12.03 -11.95
N ALA A 67 11.47 13.28 -12.11
CA ALA A 67 10.24 13.75 -11.45
C ALA A 67 8.94 13.49 -12.23
N LEU A 68 9.01 13.29 -13.55
CA LEU A 68 7.84 13.38 -14.43
C LEU A 68 6.69 12.45 -13.99
N ALA A 69 6.97 11.19 -13.72
CA ALA A 69 5.92 10.23 -13.35
C ALA A 69 5.24 10.59 -12.01
N LYS A 70 6.01 11.09 -11.03
CA LYS A 70 5.50 11.57 -9.74
C LYS A 70 4.67 12.84 -9.89
N LEU A 71 5.09 13.75 -10.77
CA LEU A 71 4.34 14.96 -11.11
C LEU A 71 3.02 14.65 -11.83
N VAL A 72 3.00 13.63 -12.70
CA VAL A 72 1.75 13.16 -13.32
C VAL A 72 0.79 12.60 -12.26
N TYR A 73 1.28 11.83 -11.28
CA TYR A 73 0.46 11.39 -10.15
C TYR A 73 0.01 12.56 -9.26
N ALA A 74 0.86 13.58 -9.08
CA ALA A 74 0.49 14.80 -8.37
C ALA A 74 -0.68 15.52 -9.04
N GLY A 75 -0.82 15.44 -10.37
CA GLY A 75 -2.00 15.92 -11.09
C GLY A 75 -3.31 15.30 -10.58
N GLY A 76 -3.31 14.01 -10.25
CA GLY A 76 -4.46 13.34 -9.62
C GLY A 76 -4.77 13.91 -8.23
N ALA A 77 -3.74 14.13 -7.41
CA ALA A 77 -3.89 14.76 -6.11
C ALA A 77 -4.40 16.22 -6.22
N LEU A 78 -3.90 16.98 -7.19
CA LEU A 78 -4.35 18.34 -7.49
C LEU A 78 -5.85 18.38 -7.81
N LEU A 79 -6.31 17.48 -8.68
CA LEU A 79 -7.72 17.34 -9.06
C LEU A 79 -8.62 16.95 -7.88
N LEU A 80 -8.12 16.14 -6.94
CA LEU A 80 -8.87 15.72 -5.76
C LEU A 80 -9.06 16.82 -4.71
N GLY A 81 -8.39 17.97 -4.83
CA GLY A 81 -8.59 19.09 -3.92
C GLY A 81 -8.21 18.75 -2.48
N GLU A 82 -9.07 19.17 -1.54
CA GLU A 82 -8.94 18.90 -0.11
C GLU A 82 -9.14 17.41 0.25
N ASN A 83 -9.73 16.62 -0.65
CA ASN A 83 -9.95 15.18 -0.44
C ASN A 83 -8.69 14.34 -0.70
N ALA A 84 -7.58 14.95 -1.14
CA ALA A 84 -6.35 14.24 -1.47
C ALA A 84 -5.64 13.72 -0.21
N ASN A 85 -5.70 12.41 0.02
CA ASN A 85 -4.93 11.69 1.01
C ASN A 85 -4.19 10.49 0.38
N GLN A 86 -3.42 9.75 1.19
CA GLN A 86 -2.61 8.63 0.71
C GLN A 86 -3.44 7.54 0.01
N THR A 87 -4.64 7.23 0.52
CA THR A 87 -5.52 6.21 -0.06
C THR A 87 -6.15 6.68 -1.37
N THR A 88 -6.70 7.89 -1.40
CA THR A 88 -7.37 8.43 -2.59
C THR A 88 -6.39 8.70 -3.73
N VAL A 89 -5.18 9.19 -3.40
CA VAL A 89 -4.13 9.43 -4.39
C VAL A 89 -3.49 8.14 -4.86
N LEU A 90 -3.40 7.11 -4.01
CA LEU A 90 -3.00 5.77 -4.45
C LEU A 90 -3.93 5.23 -5.53
N LEU A 91 -5.25 5.30 -5.31
CA LEU A 91 -6.22 4.87 -6.32
C LEU A 91 -6.11 5.71 -7.60
N ALA A 92 -6.01 7.04 -7.48
CA ALA A 92 -5.84 7.92 -8.63
C ALA A 92 -4.56 7.61 -9.42
N ALA A 93 -3.43 7.39 -8.74
CA ALA A 93 -2.16 7.02 -9.35
C ALA A 93 -2.23 5.66 -10.06
N ARG A 94 -2.89 4.67 -9.45
CA ARG A 94 -3.16 3.37 -10.09
C ARG A 94 -4.03 3.52 -11.34
N LEU A 95 -5.09 4.33 -11.31
CA LEU A 95 -5.91 4.61 -12.49
C LEU A 95 -5.12 5.30 -13.60
N ILE A 96 -4.26 6.27 -13.26
CA ILE A 96 -3.31 6.87 -14.21
C ILE A 96 -2.41 5.80 -14.81
N SER A 97 -1.87 4.87 -14.00
CA SER A 97 -1.08 3.75 -14.50
C SER A 97 -1.88 2.85 -15.45
N VAL A 98 -3.12 2.49 -15.10
CA VAL A 98 -4.02 1.70 -15.96
C VAL A 98 -4.22 2.40 -17.31
N LEU A 99 -4.45 3.71 -17.32
CA LEU A 99 -4.60 4.50 -18.54
C LEU A 99 -3.35 4.45 -19.41
N PHE A 100 -2.17 4.72 -18.86
CA PHE A 100 -0.92 4.67 -19.62
C PHE A 100 -0.53 3.25 -20.04
N GLY A 101 -0.72 2.24 -19.19
CA GLY A 101 -0.50 0.85 -19.54
C GLY A 101 -1.40 0.38 -20.68
N THR A 102 -2.67 0.80 -20.68
CA THR A 102 -3.60 0.53 -21.78
C THR A 102 -3.22 1.32 -23.04
N LEU A 103 -2.78 2.57 -22.90
CA LEU A 103 -2.29 3.38 -24.01
C LEU A 103 -1.07 2.71 -24.68
N ALA A 104 -0.15 2.13 -23.91
CA ALA A 104 0.98 1.39 -24.46
C ALA A 104 0.51 0.22 -25.35
N VAL A 105 -0.48 -0.55 -24.91
CA VAL A 105 -1.09 -1.62 -25.71
C VAL A 105 -1.79 -1.07 -26.94
N ALA A 106 -2.57 0.01 -26.81
CA ALA A 106 -3.27 0.63 -27.93
C ALA A 106 -2.29 1.12 -29.01
N LEU A 107 -1.24 1.84 -28.63
CA LEU A 107 -0.19 2.29 -29.53
C LEU A 107 0.46 1.12 -30.28
N LEU A 108 0.77 0.04 -29.55
CA LEU A 108 1.33 -1.18 -30.14
C LEU A 108 0.34 -1.87 -31.10
N ALA A 109 -0.96 -1.81 -30.80
CA ALA A 109 -2.00 -2.41 -31.62
C ALA A 109 -2.07 -1.73 -33.00
N PHE A 110 -1.92 -0.41 -33.03
CA PHE A 110 -1.89 0.37 -34.27
C PHE A 110 -0.57 0.26 -35.03
N SER A 111 0.57 0.07 -34.35
CA SER A 111 1.89 0.04 -35.00
C SER A 111 2.35 -1.36 -35.41
N ALA A 112 2.18 -2.36 -34.55
CA ALA A 112 2.65 -3.72 -34.73
C ALA A 112 1.52 -4.75 -34.96
N GLY A 113 0.27 -4.35 -34.78
CA GLY A 113 -0.92 -5.17 -35.01
C GLY A 113 -1.52 -5.79 -33.74
N PRO A 114 -2.76 -6.33 -33.82
CA PRO A 114 -3.54 -6.77 -32.67
C PRO A 114 -2.90 -7.94 -31.92
N LEU A 115 -2.13 -8.81 -32.60
CA LEU A 115 -1.48 -9.95 -31.95
C LEU A 115 -0.38 -9.49 -30.99
N ALA A 116 0.55 -8.65 -31.45
CA ALA A 116 1.61 -8.12 -30.59
C ALA A 116 1.02 -7.33 -29.41
N ALA A 117 0.00 -6.50 -29.66
CA ALA A 117 -0.71 -5.82 -28.60
C ALA A 117 -1.39 -6.77 -27.62
N GLY A 118 -2.03 -7.84 -28.10
CA GLY A 118 -2.66 -8.86 -27.28
C GLY A 118 -1.66 -9.56 -26.36
N LEU A 119 -0.48 -9.92 -26.88
CA LEU A 119 0.59 -10.52 -26.09
C LEU A 119 1.11 -9.56 -25.00
N LEU A 120 1.25 -8.27 -25.30
CA LEU A 120 1.59 -7.26 -24.28
C LEU A 120 0.43 -7.03 -23.29
N ALA A 121 -0.82 -7.18 -23.72
CA ALA A 121 -1.99 -7.02 -22.85
C ALA A 121 -2.03 -8.08 -21.75
N VAL A 122 -1.62 -9.31 -22.07
CA VAL A 122 -1.65 -10.48 -21.17
C VAL A 122 -0.31 -10.79 -20.47
N HIS A 123 0.77 -10.08 -20.79
CA HIS A 123 2.07 -10.32 -20.19
C HIS A 123 2.07 -9.96 -18.70
N THR A 124 2.43 -10.92 -17.85
CA THR A 124 2.20 -10.88 -16.40
C THR A 124 2.87 -9.67 -15.73
N LEU A 125 4.17 -9.47 -15.96
CA LEU A 125 4.89 -8.31 -15.41
C LEU A 125 4.30 -6.97 -15.88
N THR A 126 3.83 -6.91 -17.14
CA THR A 126 3.23 -5.67 -17.65
C THR A 126 1.90 -5.39 -16.97
N ILE A 127 1.07 -6.40 -16.72
CA ILE A 127 -0.21 -6.20 -16.01
C ILE A 127 0.08 -5.68 -14.61
N LYS A 128 0.93 -6.38 -13.84
CA LYS A 128 1.26 -6.00 -12.46
C LYS A 128 1.77 -4.56 -12.38
N TYR A 129 2.91 -4.29 -13.02
CA TYR A 129 3.62 -3.03 -12.80
C TYR A 129 3.02 -1.84 -13.54
N THR A 130 2.13 -2.06 -14.52
CA THR A 130 1.36 -0.97 -15.15
C THR A 130 -0.05 -0.80 -14.58
N ALA A 131 -0.42 -1.59 -13.58
CA ALA A 131 -1.64 -1.39 -12.78
C ALA A 131 -1.35 -0.69 -11.44
N GLN A 132 -0.14 -0.83 -10.91
CA GLN A 132 0.31 -0.22 -9.65
C GLN A 132 0.90 1.18 -9.86
N ALA A 133 1.04 1.96 -8.78
CA ALA A 133 1.66 3.29 -8.78
C ALA A 133 3.21 3.25 -8.85
N TYR A 134 3.79 2.34 -9.65
CA TYR A 134 5.23 1.98 -9.68
C TYR A 134 6.08 2.74 -10.72
N LEU A 135 5.55 3.83 -11.27
CA LEU A 135 6.19 4.65 -12.31
C LEU A 135 6.48 3.92 -13.63
N GLU A 136 6.00 2.69 -13.87
CA GLU A 136 6.34 1.94 -15.10
C GLU A 136 5.39 2.17 -16.27
N ALA A 137 4.11 2.46 -16.01
CA ALA A 137 3.10 2.59 -17.06
C ALA A 137 3.41 3.74 -18.04
N LEU A 138 3.75 4.92 -17.50
CA LEU A 138 4.09 6.11 -18.26
C LEU A 138 5.33 5.93 -19.16
N PRO A 139 6.52 5.52 -18.64
CA PRO A 139 7.69 5.32 -19.47
C PRO A 139 7.48 4.19 -20.50
N LEU A 140 6.73 3.12 -20.15
CA LEU A 140 6.38 2.08 -21.12
C LEU A 140 5.58 2.64 -22.30
N ALA A 141 4.52 3.41 -22.02
CA ALA A 141 3.68 4.02 -23.06
C ALA A 141 4.49 4.96 -23.97
N LEU A 142 5.33 5.80 -23.36
CA LEU A 142 6.20 6.74 -24.08
C LEU A 142 7.28 6.03 -24.89
N ALA A 143 7.87 4.95 -24.38
CA ALA A 143 8.81 4.12 -25.12
C ALA A 143 8.13 3.48 -26.35
N VAL A 144 6.96 2.87 -26.17
CA VAL A 144 6.17 2.31 -27.28
C VAL A 144 5.80 3.38 -28.30
N ALA A 145 5.44 4.59 -27.86
CA ALA A 145 5.19 5.72 -28.76
C ALA A 145 6.42 6.09 -29.57
N ALA A 146 7.60 6.17 -28.94
CA ALA A 146 8.86 6.50 -29.61
C ALA A 146 9.22 5.48 -30.69
N ILE A 147 9.12 4.19 -30.36
CA ILE A 147 9.40 3.09 -31.28
C ILE A 147 8.40 3.09 -32.44
N SER A 148 7.12 3.22 -32.14
CA SER A 148 6.06 3.25 -33.15
C SER A 148 6.26 4.41 -34.13
N ALA A 149 6.65 5.59 -33.64
CA ALA A 149 6.92 6.75 -34.47
C ALA A 149 8.13 6.53 -35.40
N TRP A 150 9.25 6.01 -34.89
CA TRP A 150 10.44 5.77 -35.73
C TRP A 150 10.28 4.57 -36.67
N GLN A 151 9.57 3.53 -36.29
CA GLN A 151 9.14 2.47 -37.21
C GLN A 151 8.33 3.07 -38.37
N ARG A 152 7.35 3.93 -38.06
CA ARG A 152 6.54 4.60 -39.08
C ARG A 152 7.41 5.46 -40.00
N ALA A 153 8.38 6.19 -39.45
CA ALA A 153 9.32 6.99 -40.24
C ALA A 153 10.17 6.14 -41.21
N GLY A 154 10.47 4.88 -40.85
CA GLY A 154 11.23 3.94 -41.67
C GLY A 154 10.46 3.31 -42.83
N LEU A 155 9.12 3.35 -42.85
CA LEU A 155 8.33 2.73 -43.91
C LEU A 155 8.43 3.50 -45.24
N PRO A 156 8.54 2.81 -46.41
CA PRO A 156 8.68 3.45 -47.72
C PRO A 156 7.56 4.44 -48.08
N ALA A 157 6.32 4.16 -47.71
CA ALA A 157 5.13 4.94 -48.07
C ALA A 157 4.80 6.10 -47.10
N THR A 158 5.69 6.44 -46.17
CA THR A 158 5.37 7.41 -45.11
C THR A 158 5.44 8.85 -45.61
N HIS A 159 4.32 9.55 -45.53
CA HIS A 159 4.26 11.01 -45.66
C HIS A 159 4.70 11.71 -44.37
N HIS A 160 5.26 12.91 -44.51
CA HIS A 160 5.77 13.72 -43.38
C HIS A 160 6.75 12.99 -42.45
N ARG A 161 7.67 12.18 -42.98
CA ARG A 161 8.68 11.41 -42.21
C ARG A 161 9.39 12.22 -41.12
N ARG A 162 9.72 13.48 -41.41
CA ARG A 162 10.33 14.38 -40.43
C ARG A 162 9.46 14.52 -39.17
N ARG A 163 8.14 14.70 -39.29
CA ARG A 163 7.26 14.79 -38.10
C ARG A 163 7.36 13.54 -37.23
N TRP A 164 7.40 12.35 -37.83
CA TRP A 164 7.56 11.09 -37.11
C TRP A 164 8.91 10.95 -36.42
N LEU A 165 10.00 11.39 -37.06
CA LEU A 165 11.32 11.43 -36.44
C LEU A 165 11.34 12.32 -35.18
N TRP A 166 10.72 13.50 -35.26
CA TRP A 166 10.65 14.44 -34.14
C TRP A 166 9.74 13.94 -33.03
N LEU A 167 8.56 13.39 -33.37
CA LEU A 167 7.66 12.76 -32.40
C LEU A 167 8.35 11.62 -31.65
N GLY A 168 9.12 10.78 -32.34
CA GLY A 168 9.86 9.70 -31.69
C GLY A 168 10.93 10.22 -30.73
N ALA A 169 11.67 11.29 -31.10
CA ALA A 169 12.65 11.91 -30.21
C ALA A 169 12.01 12.58 -28.98
N ILE A 170 10.86 13.25 -29.14
CA ILE A 170 10.11 13.84 -28.03
C ILE A 170 9.62 12.74 -27.07
N ALA A 171 8.97 11.70 -27.61
CA ALA A 171 8.48 10.59 -26.80
C ALA A 171 9.63 9.88 -26.05
N TRP A 172 10.80 9.73 -26.69
CA TRP A 172 11.99 9.17 -26.06
C TRP A 172 12.55 10.05 -24.93
N GLY A 173 12.60 11.37 -25.12
CA GLY A 173 12.98 12.32 -24.07
C GLY A 173 12.03 12.26 -22.87
N LEU A 174 10.72 12.20 -23.11
CA LEU A 174 9.72 12.05 -22.05
C LEU A 174 9.82 10.69 -21.35
N ALA A 175 10.06 9.59 -22.08
CA ALA A 175 10.26 8.27 -21.48
C ALA A 175 11.46 8.28 -20.53
N THR A 176 12.55 8.95 -20.92
CA THR A 176 13.75 9.15 -20.11
C THR A 176 13.45 9.97 -18.85
N ALA A 177 12.64 11.03 -18.97
CA ALA A 177 12.22 11.89 -17.86
C ALA A 177 11.20 11.21 -16.93
N ALA A 178 10.50 10.19 -17.41
CA ALA A 178 9.65 9.35 -16.57
C ALA A 178 10.47 8.30 -15.82
N LYS A 179 11.36 7.57 -16.53
CA LYS A 179 12.26 6.58 -15.93
C LYS A 179 13.48 6.30 -16.82
N MET A 180 14.66 6.64 -16.32
CA MET A 180 15.92 6.52 -17.08
C MET A 180 16.30 5.08 -17.45
N SER A 181 15.84 4.07 -16.71
CA SER A 181 16.16 2.67 -17.01
C SER A 181 15.68 2.25 -18.41
N TYR A 182 14.49 2.69 -18.82
CA TYR A 182 13.98 2.46 -20.18
C TYR A 182 14.90 3.06 -21.24
N ALA A 183 15.43 4.25 -20.95
CA ALA A 183 16.33 4.95 -21.84
C ALA A 183 17.66 4.21 -22.02
N ILE A 184 18.29 3.85 -20.90
CA ILE A 184 19.60 3.18 -20.88
C ILE A 184 19.53 1.82 -21.57
N VAL A 185 18.53 1.00 -21.20
CA VAL A 185 18.41 -0.38 -21.70
C VAL A 185 18.12 -0.41 -23.20
N ALA A 186 17.26 0.48 -23.72
CA ALA A 186 16.90 0.47 -25.14
C ALA A 186 17.78 1.38 -26.02
N LEU A 187 18.74 2.14 -25.46
CA LEU A 187 19.57 3.09 -26.21
C LEU A 187 20.24 2.48 -27.46
N PRO A 188 20.92 1.31 -27.39
CA PRO A 188 21.55 0.72 -28.57
C PRO A 188 20.54 0.41 -29.68
N ALA A 189 19.36 -0.10 -29.30
CA ALA A 189 18.28 -0.38 -30.22
C ALA A 189 17.69 0.89 -30.84
N MET A 190 17.53 1.94 -30.04
CA MET A 190 17.02 3.24 -30.48
C MET A 190 17.96 3.90 -31.50
N ILE A 191 19.28 3.77 -31.34
CA ILE A 191 20.26 4.23 -32.35
C ILE A 191 20.09 3.47 -33.67
N VAL A 192 19.98 2.13 -33.61
CA VAL A 192 19.79 1.30 -34.81
C VAL A 192 18.48 1.62 -35.52
N LEU A 193 17.39 1.82 -34.77
CA LEU A 193 16.08 2.18 -35.30
C LEU A 193 16.09 3.58 -35.92
N ALA A 194 16.72 4.56 -35.27
CA ALA A 194 16.86 5.91 -35.81
C ALA A 194 17.71 5.90 -37.10
N LEU A 195 18.80 5.15 -37.15
CA LEU A 195 19.61 4.97 -38.36
C LEU A 195 18.81 4.32 -39.50
N ALA A 196 17.99 3.30 -39.21
CA ALA A 196 17.12 2.69 -40.20
C ALA A 196 16.10 3.70 -40.76
N ALA A 197 15.49 4.53 -39.91
CA ALA A 197 14.57 5.58 -40.33
C ALA A 197 15.26 6.67 -41.16
N LEU A 198 16.47 7.09 -40.78
CA LEU A 198 17.27 8.07 -41.53
C LEU A 198 17.73 7.52 -42.89
N ARG A 199 18.07 6.23 -42.97
CA ARG A 199 18.38 5.57 -44.25
C ARG A 199 17.18 5.60 -45.19
N ALA A 200 15.98 5.39 -44.66
CA ALA A 200 14.75 5.48 -45.44
C ALA A 200 14.40 6.93 -45.85
N GLU A 201 14.79 7.95 -45.07
CA GLU A 201 14.70 9.36 -45.49
C GLU A 201 15.69 9.65 -46.62
N ALA A 202 16.93 9.14 -46.53
CA ALA A 202 17.97 9.32 -47.53
C ALA A 202 17.58 8.71 -48.89
N THR A 203 17.02 7.48 -48.90
CA THR A 203 16.58 6.83 -50.15
C THR A 203 15.40 7.55 -50.82
N ALA A 204 14.56 8.25 -50.04
CA ALA A 204 13.46 9.03 -50.58
C ALA A 204 13.90 10.39 -51.16
N GLN A 205 15.14 10.84 -50.91
CA GLN A 205 15.68 12.12 -51.40
C GLN A 205 17.04 11.93 -52.12
N PRO A 206 17.04 11.33 -53.34
CA PRO A 206 18.26 10.90 -54.02
C PRO A 206 19.22 12.02 -54.43
N GLN A 207 18.80 13.29 -54.40
CA GLN A 207 19.65 14.44 -54.75
C GLN A 207 20.49 14.98 -53.56
N ALA A 208 20.27 14.49 -52.33
CA ALA A 208 21.00 14.98 -51.16
C ALA A 208 22.36 14.28 -51.00
N ARG A 209 23.42 15.02 -50.64
CA ARG A 209 24.72 14.44 -50.23
C ARG A 209 24.55 13.65 -48.93
N THR A 210 24.33 12.34 -49.03
CA THR A 210 24.12 11.43 -47.89
C THR A 210 25.40 10.66 -47.56
N GLY A 211 26.33 11.32 -46.86
CA GLY A 211 27.55 10.69 -46.30
C GLY A 211 27.43 10.36 -44.81
N TRP A 212 28.45 9.73 -44.21
CA TRP A 212 28.44 9.37 -42.78
C TRP A 212 28.28 10.61 -41.87
N VAL A 213 28.88 11.75 -42.25
CA VAL A 213 28.74 13.04 -41.54
C VAL A 213 27.28 13.49 -41.48
N TRP A 214 26.51 13.25 -42.55
CA TRP A 214 25.08 13.57 -42.59
C TRP A 214 24.29 12.74 -41.58
N TYR A 215 24.56 11.43 -41.51
CA TYR A 215 23.92 10.55 -40.53
C TYR A 215 24.29 10.93 -39.09
N ALA A 216 25.57 11.21 -38.83
CA ALA A 216 26.05 11.64 -37.51
C ALA A 216 25.36 12.94 -37.07
N TRP A 217 25.28 13.94 -37.95
CA TRP A 217 24.64 15.22 -37.62
C TRP A 217 23.12 15.10 -37.43
N ARG A 218 22.45 14.25 -38.22
CA ARG A 218 21.02 13.97 -38.06
C ARG A 218 20.71 13.24 -36.75
N LEU A 219 21.50 12.23 -36.40
CA LEU A 219 21.39 11.55 -35.12
C LEU A 219 21.65 12.52 -33.96
N ALA A 220 22.67 13.38 -34.06
CA ALA A 220 22.96 14.39 -33.05
C ALA A 220 21.79 15.36 -32.84
N ARG A 221 21.06 15.73 -33.90
CA ARG A 221 19.84 16.55 -33.78
C ARG A 221 18.69 15.83 -33.08
N LEU A 222 18.47 14.55 -33.38
CA LEU A 222 17.43 13.77 -32.70
C LEU A 222 17.78 13.53 -31.23
N ALA A 223 19.05 13.22 -30.95
CA ALA A 223 19.55 13.10 -29.58
C ALA A 223 19.46 14.44 -28.82
N GLY A 224 19.84 15.56 -29.44
CA GLY A 224 19.72 16.89 -28.87
C GLY A 224 18.28 17.28 -28.55
N LEU A 225 17.33 16.95 -29.43
CA LEU A 225 15.90 17.15 -29.17
C LEU A 225 15.41 16.27 -28.00
N ALA A 226 15.78 15.00 -27.95
CA ALA A 226 15.40 14.11 -26.85
C ALA A 226 15.99 14.58 -25.52
N LEU A 227 17.25 15.04 -25.50
CA LEU A 227 17.91 15.61 -24.33
C LEU A 227 17.25 16.92 -23.88
N LEU A 228 16.88 17.80 -24.82
CA LEU A 228 16.15 19.02 -24.51
C LEU A 228 14.79 18.71 -23.86
N VAL A 229 14.04 17.77 -24.43
CA VAL A 229 12.75 17.35 -23.86
C VAL A 229 12.93 16.70 -22.49
N PHE A 230 13.95 15.87 -22.32
CA PHE A 230 14.31 15.30 -21.01
C PHE A 230 14.59 16.40 -19.97
N ALA A 231 15.39 17.41 -20.33
CA ALA A 231 15.69 18.53 -19.45
C ALA A 231 14.44 19.34 -19.10
N LEU A 232 13.60 19.66 -20.08
CA LEU A 232 12.35 20.40 -19.85
C LEU A 232 11.32 19.63 -19.03
N ALA A 233 11.25 18.31 -19.18
CA ALA A 233 10.28 17.48 -18.46
C ALA A 233 10.77 17.01 -17.07
N ASN A 234 12.00 17.37 -16.68
CA ASN A 234 12.59 16.94 -15.42
C ASN A 234 13.08 18.14 -14.58
N PRO A 235 12.19 18.78 -13.80
CA PRO A 235 12.53 19.98 -13.04
C PRO A 235 13.67 19.79 -12.03
N THR A 236 13.92 18.56 -11.57
CA THR A 236 14.99 18.26 -10.59
C THR A 236 16.39 18.53 -11.09
N ILE A 237 16.59 18.68 -12.40
CA ILE A 237 17.89 19.01 -13.01
C ILE A 237 17.98 20.45 -13.51
N TRP A 238 16.96 21.29 -13.28
CA TRP A 238 16.99 22.70 -13.71
C TRP A 238 18.00 23.51 -12.90
N ARG A 239 18.16 23.19 -11.62
CA ARG A 239 19.17 23.75 -10.73
C ARG A 239 20.33 22.77 -10.62
N GLU A 240 21.54 23.26 -10.88
CA GLU A 240 22.79 22.47 -10.86
C GLU A 240 22.72 21.16 -11.68
N PRO A 241 22.44 21.24 -13.00
CA PRO A 241 22.19 20.06 -13.84
C PRO A 241 23.31 19.02 -13.77
N VAL A 242 24.57 19.45 -13.74
CA VAL A 242 25.74 18.56 -13.73
C VAL A 242 25.83 17.76 -12.42
N THR A 243 25.67 18.43 -11.27
CA THR A 243 25.74 17.76 -9.96
C THR A 243 24.56 16.84 -9.76
N ARG A 244 23.35 17.25 -10.16
CA ARG A 244 22.13 16.44 -10.08
C ARG A 244 22.19 15.21 -10.97
N LEU A 245 22.67 15.33 -12.21
CA LEU A 245 22.90 14.19 -13.10
C LEU A 245 23.97 13.25 -12.55
N GLY A 246 25.05 13.79 -11.97
CA GLY A 246 26.08 13.02 -11.27
C GLY A 246 25.51 12.25 -10.07
N ALA A 247 24.65 12.87 -9.27
CA ALA A 247 23.98 12.23 -8.14
C ALA A 247 23.01 11.12 -8.58
N MET A 248 22.24 11.35 -9.65
CA MET A 248 21.39 10.32 -10.26
C MET A 248 22.24 9.14 -10.72
N ALA A 249 23.35 9.39 -11.43
CA ALA A 249 24.27 8.34 -11.89
C ALA A 249 24.90 7.56 -10.73
N GLY A 250 25.38 8.26 -9.69
CA GLY A 250 26.01 7.66 -8.51
C GLY A 250 25.05 6.90 -7.60
N PHE A 251 23.75 7.26 -7.57
CA PHE A 251 22.75 6.48 -6.86
C PHE A 251 22.66 5.04 -7.38
N TRP A 252 22.72 4.85 -8.70
CA TRP A 252 22.63 3.53 -9.30
C TRP A 252 23.78 2.61 -8.91
N THR A 253 25.01 3.14 -8.88
CA THR A 253 26.19 2.38 -8.45
C THR A 253 26.11 2.04 -6.96
N ALA A 254 25.70 3.00 -6.12
CA ALA A 254 25.51 2.78 -4.70
C ALA A 254 24.42 1.74 -4.40
N TYR A 255 23.27 1.82 -5.07
CA TYR A 255 22.13 0.93 -4.88
C TYR A 255 22.48 -0.53 -5.20
N THR A 256 23.20 -0.75 -6.30
CA THR A 256 23.64 -2.08 -6.76
C THR A 256 24.56 -2.79 -5.74
N HIS A 257 25.31 -2.00 -4.96
CA HIS A 257 26.17 -2.50 -3.87
C HIS A 257 25.52 -2.35 -2.49
N GLY A 258 24.24 -1.98 -2.43
CA GLY A 258 23.51 -1.77 -1.19
C GLY A 258 23.26 -3.06 -0.41
N SER A 259 23.18 -2.93 0.91
CA SER A 259 22.94 -4.05 1.84
C SER A 259 21.68 -4.84 1.49
N GLU A 260 20.63 -4.18 0.99
CA GLU A 260 19.38 -4.85 0.61
C GLU A 260 19.52 -5.74 -0.62
N VAL A 261 20.36 -5.36 -1.60
CA VAL A 261 20.62 -6.19 -2.79
C VAL A 261 21.49 -7.38 -2.40
N GLN A 262 22.49 -7.14 -1.54
CA GLN A 262 23.34 -8.21 -1.00
C GLN A 262 22.54 -9.21 -0.15
N ALA A 263 21.62 -8.73 0.70
CA ALA A 263 20.77 -9.55 1.55
C ALA A 263 19.80 -10.43 0.75
N ALA A 264 19.37 -9.99 -0.45
CA ALA A 264 18.50 -10.80 -1.30
C ALA A 264 19.21 -12.05 -1.85
N GLY A 265 20.56 -12.03 -1.96
CA GLY A 265 21.37 -13.21 -2.32
C GLY A 265 21.09 -13.79 -3.70
N TYR A 266 20.47 -13.02 -4.62
CA TYR A 266 20.13 -13.52 -5.95
C TYR A 266 21.37 -13.81 -6.80
N PRO A 267 21.36 -14.87 -7.63
CA PRO A 267 22.44 -15.15 -8.56
C PRO A 267 22.53 -14.08 -9.66
N TRP A 268 23.71 -13.90 -10.26
CA TRP A 268 23.93 -12.93 -11.35
C TRP A 268 23.01 -13.12 -12.56
N TYR A 269 22.54 -14.35 -12.77
CA TYR A 269 21.62 -14.71 -13.85
C TYR A 269 20.13 -14.56 -13.50
N GLN A 270 19.81 -13.99 -12.33
CA GLN A 270 18.42 -13.75 -11.89
C GLN A 270 17.54 -13.02 -12.93
N PRO A 271 18.04 -12.05 -13.71
CA PRO A 271 17.26 -11.46 -14.80
C PRO A 271 16.76 -12.46 -15.85
N LEU A 272 17.52 -13.53 -16.12
CA LEU A 272 17.05 -14.61 -17.01
C LEU A 272 15.86 -15.33 -16.41
N ILE A 273 15.85 -15.54 -15.10
CA ILE A 273 14.72 -16.17 -14.40
C ILE A 273 13.48 -15.28 -14.54
N TRP A 274 13.58 -13.98 -14.28
CA TRP A 274 12.41 -13.09 -14.39
C TRP A 274 11.80 -13.01 -15.78
N VAL A 275 12.63 -13.14 -16.83
CA VAL A 275 12.18 -13.10 -18.22
C VAL A 275 11.72 -14.47 -18.72
N ALA A 276 12.38 -15.56 -18.30
CA ALA A 276 12.15 -16.91 -18.81
C ALA A 276 11.18 -17.73 -17.96
N THR A 277 10.84 -17.26 -16.75
CA THR A 277 9.79 -17.85 -15.93
C THR A 277 8.66 -16.84 -15.78
N ALA A 278 7.46 -17.29 -15.45
CA ALA A 278 6.43 -16.44 -14.87
C ALA A 278 6.47 -16.64 -13.35
N PRO A 279 7.54 -16.21 -12.63
CA PRO A 279 7.62 -16.43 -11.19
C PRO A 279 6.51 -15.66 -10.44
N ALA A 280 5.67 -14.92 -11.16
CA ALA A 280 4.84 -13.81 -10.70
C ALA A 280 3.32 -14.08 -10.66
N VAL A 281 2.85 -15.33 -10.77
CA VAL A 281 1.49 -15.67 -10.31
C VAL A 281 1.49 -16.05 -8.83
N GLU A 282 2.52 -16.74 -8.35
CA GLU A 282 2.61 -17.20 -6.95
C GLU A 282 2.65 -16.06 -5.92
N TRP A 283 3.09 -14.86 -6.32
CA TRP A 283 3.14 -13.71 -5.42
C TRP A 283 1.75 -13.14 -5.13
N HIS A 284 0.80 -13.34 -6.06
CA HIS A 284 -0.60 -12.90 -5.94
C HIS A 284 -1.53 -13.93 -6.62
N PRO A 285 -1.65 -15.15 -6.07
CA PRO A 285 -2.35 -16.26 -6.73
C PRO A 285 -3.86 -16.03 -6.81
N GLU A 286 -4.41 -15.23 -5.90
CA GLU A 286 -5.81 -14.81 -5.89
C GLU A 286 -6.10 -13.69 -6.90
N VAL A 287 -5.04 -13.02 -7.35
CA VAL A 287 -5.10 -12.11 -8.48
C VAL A 287 -5.01 -13.01 -9.72
N PHE A 288 -3.83 -13.37 -10.20
CA PHE A 288 -3.69 -13.99 -11.53
C PHE A 288 -4.29 -15.41 -11.64
N PHE A 289 -5.53 -15.51 -12.15
CA PHE A 289 -6.27 -16.77 -12.35
C PHE A 289 -5.88 -17.56 -13.61
N PHE A 290 -4.89 -17.08 -14.37
CA PHE A 290 -4.40 -17.72 -15.60
C PHE A 290 -2.89 -17.97 -15.49
N PRO A 291 -2.37 -19.07 -16.06
CA PRO A 291 -0.93 -19.27 -16.15
C PRO A 291 -0.32 -18.18 -17.04
N GLY A 292 0.62 -17.41 -16.48
CA GLY A 292 1.30 -16.34 -17.21
C GLY A 292 1.98 -16.86 -18.49
N PRO A 293 1.76 -16.23 -19.66
CA PRO A 293 2.33 -16.72 -20.93
C PRO A 293 3.83 -16.43 -21.08
N ASP A 294 4.41 -15.67 -20.16
CA ASP A 294 5.75 -15.06 -20.21
C ASP A 294 6.87 -16.06 -20.64
N PRO A 295 6.97 -17.31 -20.11
CA PRO A 295 8.01 -18.27 -20.54
C PRO A 295 7.92 -18.63 -22.03
N TRP A 296 6.69 -18.85 -22.50
CA TRP A 296 6.42 -19.19 -23.89
C TRP A 296 6.71 -18.01 -24.81
N LEU A 297 6.40 -16.79 -24.38
CA LEU A 297 6.72 -15.58 -25.11
C LEU A 297 8.23 -15.41 -25.26
N THR A 298 8.98 -15.63 -24.20
CA THR A 298 10.45 -15.57 -24.23
C THR A 298 11.04 -16.64 -25.15
N LEU A 299 10.54 -17.88 -25.11
CA LEU A 299 10.98 -18.93 -26.03
C LEU A 299 10.68 -18.58 -27.50
N LEU A 300 9.47 -18.10 -27.79
CA LEU A 300 9.09 -17.64 -29.13
C LEU A 300 9.92 -16.45 -29.58
N ALA A 301 10.28 -15.54 -28.68
CA ALA A 301 11.16 -14.42 -28.97
C ALA A 301 12.57 -14.89 -29.39
N LEU A 302 13.13 -15.87 -28.67
CA LEU A 302 14.43 -16.48 -29.02
C LEU A 302 14.40 -17.12 -30.42
N ILE A 303 13.34 -17.84 -30.75
CA ILE A 303 13.12 -18.42 -32.10
C ILE A 303 13.00 -17.31 -33.16
N GLY A 304 12.43 -16.15 -32.81
CA GLY A 304 12.27 -15.00 -33.68
C GLY A 304 13.57 -14.23 -33.97
N LEU A 305 14.60 -14.34 -33.13
CA LEU A 305 15.83 -13.55 -33.22
C LEU A 305 16.55 -13.65 -34.58
N PRO A 306 16.81 -14.84 -35.16
CA PRO A 306 17.52 -14.95 -36.43
C PRO A 306 16.76 -14.28 -37.58
N ALA A 307 15.43 -14.37 -37.58
CA ALA A 307 14.60 -13.72 -38.58
C ALA A 307 14.62 -12.19 -38.43
N ALA A 308 14.56 -11.68 -37.19
CA ALA A 308 14.66 -10.25 -36.91
C ALA A 308 16.04 -9.66 -37.26
N TRP A 309 17.11 -10.43 -37.09
CA TRP A 309 18.47 -10.01 -37.48
C TRP A 309 18.65 -9.88 -38.99
N ARG A 310 18.04 -10.79 -39.77
CA ARG A 310 18.12 -10.77 -41.23
C ARG A 310 17.39 -9.57 -41.83
N ASP A 311 16.25 -9.19 -41.26
CA ASP A 311 15.43 -8.05 -41.71
C ASP A 311 15.99 -6.70 -41.20
N PRO A 312 16.51 -5.82 -42.09
CA PRO A 312 17.05 -4.52 -41.69
C PRO A 312 16.08 -3.64 -40.90
N GLN A 313 14.76 -3.77 -41.12
CA GLN A 313 13.76 -2.98 -40.39
C GLN A 313 13.49 -3.52 -38.98
N ARG A 314 13.91 -4.74 -38.66
CA ARG A 314 13.66 -5.41 -37.38
C ARG A 314 14.93 -5.70 -36.58
N ARG A 315 16.13 -5.46 -37.14
CA ARG A 315 17.42 -5.65 -36.46
C ARG A 315 17.50 -5.00 -35.08
N TYR A 316 16.87 -3.84 -34.89
CA TYR A 316 16.85 -3.16 -33.60
C TYR A 316 16.22 -4.01 -32.49
N LEU A 317 15.28 -4.92 -32.79
CA LEU A 317 14.68 -5.82 -31.80
C LEU A 317 15.68 -6.85 -31.28
N ALA A 318 16.50 -7.41 -32.17
CA ALA A 318 17.56 -8.34 -31.79
C ALA A 318 18.63 -7.62 -30.98
N VAL A 319 19.02 -6.42 -31.41
CA VAL A 319 19.95 -5.56 -30.65
C VAL A 319 19.38 -5.24 -29.27
N TRP A 320 18.11 -4.84 -29.17
CA TRP A 320 17.47 -4.53 -27.89
C TRP A 320 17.45 -5.74 -26.96
N PHE A 321 16.99 -6.89 -27.46
CA PHE A 321 16.90 -8.09 -26.64
C PHE A 321 18.27 -8.48 -26.09
N VAL A 322 19.30 -8.53 -26.95
CA VAL A 322 20.65 -8.93 -26.54
C VAL A 322 21.32 -7.88 -25.66
N SER A 323 21.36 -6.60 -26.09
CA SER A 323 22.01 -5.56 -25.31
C SER A 323 21.32 -5.29 -23.99
N GLY A 324 19.98 -5.30 -23.98
CA GLY A 324 19.21 -5.08 -22.78
C GLY A 324 19.38 -6.20 -21.77
N LEU A 325 19.46 -7.45 -22.25
CA LEU A 325 19.76 -8.59 -21.39
C LEU A 325 21.18 -8.52 -20.82
N LEU A 326 22.18 -8.17 -21.64
CA LEU A 326 23.56 -7.98 -21.17
C LEU A 326 23.66 -6.86 -20.12
N ILE A 327 22.96 -5.74 -20.32
CA ILE A 327 22.91 -4.64 -19.36
C ILE A 327 22.28 -5.10 -18.05
N LEU A 328 21.16 -5.82 -18.10
CA LEU A 328 20.51 -6.34 -16.88
C LEU A 328 21.35 -7.40 -16.17
N LEU A 329 22.10 -8.25 -16.90
CA LEU A 329 22.98 -9.25 -16.30
C LEU A 329 24.23 -8.64 -15.66
N TRP A 330 24.74 -7.56 -16.25
CA TRP A 330 25.84 -6.80 -15.67
C TRP A 330 25.41 -6.00 -14.44
N TRP A 331 24.10 -5.75 -14.31
CA TRP A 331 23.53 -4.92 -13.26
C TRP A 331 22.64 -5.74 -12.30
N PRO A 332 23.20 -6.28 -11.20
CA PRO A 332 22.40 -7.01 -10.22
C PRO A 332 21.38 -6.07 -9.58
N VAL A 333 20.11 -6.41 -9.73
CA VAL A 333 18.99 -5.74 -9.07
C VAL A 333 18.23 -6.78 -8.26
N LYS A 334 17.52 -6.34 -7.22
CA LYS A 334 16.62 -7.22 -6.45
C LYS A 334 15.19 -7.24 -6.97
N TRP A 335 14.82 -6.27 -7.83
CA TRP A 335 13.44 -6.05 -8.23
C TRP A 335 13.13 -6.56 -9.65
N PRO A 336 12.08 -7.39 -9.84
CA PRO A 336 11.72 -7.92 -11.16
C PRO A 336 11.26 -6.86 -12.17
N GLN A 337 10.80 -5.69 -11.71
CA GLN A 337 10.29 -4.63 -12.57
C GLN A 337 11.30 -4.13 -13.62
N TYR A 338 12.61 -4.24 -13.36
CA TYR A 338 13.64 -3.86 -14.33
C TYR A 338 13.66 -4.77 -15.56
N ALA A 339 13.17 -6.02 -15.45
CA ALA A 339 13.01 -6.91 -16.60
C ALA A 339 11.90 -6.43 -17.57
N LEU A 340 10.99 -5.55 -17.11
CA LEU A 340 9.89 -5.02 -17.93
C LEU A 340 10.39 -4.27 -19.17
N THR A 341 11.60 -3.72 -19.14
CA THR A 341 12.21 -3.07 -20.32
C THR A 341 12.47 -4.03 -21.47
N LEU A 342 12.49 -5.35 -21.22
CA LEU A 342 12.60 -6.39 -22.24
C LEU A 342 11.22 -6.92 -22.73
N ALA A 343 10.11 -6.56 -22.07
CA ALA A 343 8.79 -7.05 -22.48
C ALA A 343 8.43 -6.63 -23.92
N ILE A 344 8.79 -5.40 -24.32
CA ILE A 344 8.54 -4.89 -25.68
C ILE A 344 9.26 -5.73 -26.76
N PRO A 345 10.60 -5.90 -26.73
CA PRO A 345 11.26 -6.71 -27.75
C PRO A 345 10.83 -8.17 -27.70
N ILE A 346 10.55 -8.76 -26.53
CA ILE A 346 10.04 -10.13 -26.41
C ILE A 346 8.74 -10.30 -27.20
N VAL A 347 7.75 -9.46 -26.91
CA VAL A 347 6.43 -9.55 -27.55
C VAL A 347 6.51 -9.29 -29.06
N LEU A 348 7.33 -8.33 -29.50
CA LEU A 348 7.52 -8.02 -30.91
C LEU A 348 8.28 -9.10 -31.69
N LEU A 349 9.18 -9.84 -31.04
CA LEU A 349 9.87 -11.00 -31.62
C LEU A 349 8.98 -12.25 -31.64
N ALA A 350 8.15 -12.45 -30.62
CA ALA A 350 7.27 -13.61 -30.49
C ALA A 350 6.08 -13.55 -31.47
N ALA A 351 5.46 -12.38 -31.66
CA ALA A 351 4.21 -12.25 -32.43
C ALA A 351 4.32 -12.81 -33.88
N PRO A 352 5.37 -12.54 -34.67
CA PRO A 352 5.52 -13.11 -36.01
C PRO A 352 5.67 -14.63 -36.01
N VAL A 353 6.34 -15.20 -35.01
CA VAL A 353 6.51 -16.66 -34.88
C VAL A 353 5.16 -17.29 -34.57
N LEU A 354 4.44 -16.76 -33.58
CA LEU A 354 3.11 -17.23 -33.22
C LEU A 354 2.12 -17.11 -34.39
N SER A 355 2.17 -16.01 -35.14
CA SER A 355 1.33 -15.84 -36.33
C SER A 355 1.59 -16.89 -37.42
N ARG A 356 2.83 -17.38 -37.56
CA ARG A 356 3.13 -18.51 -38.48
C ARG A 356 2.58 -19.82 -37.95
N ILE A 357 2.75 -20.09 -36.66
CA ILE A 357 2.23 -21.31 -36.01
C ILE A 357 0.69 -21.36 -36.13
N VAL A 358 0.00 -20.26 -35.83
CA VAL A 358 -1.47 -20.19 -35.93
C VAL A 358 -1.94 -20.40 -37.36
N ARG A 359 -1.25 -19.82 -38.36
CA ARG A 359 -1.58 -20.08 -39.77
C ARG A 359 -1.38 -21.54 -40.14
N TRP A 360 -0.25 -22.12 -39.77
CA TRP A 360 0.03 -23.54 -40.00
C TRP A 360 -1.03 -24.46 -39.36
N LEU A 361 -1.45 -24.19 -38.12
CA LEU A 361 -2.52 -24.93 -37.45
C LEU A 361 -3.87 -24.75 -38.15
N ARG A 362 -4.16 -23.54 -38.65
CA ARG A 362 -5.37 -23.26 -39.41
C ARG A 362 -5.39 -24.03 -40.72
N ASP A 363 -4.29 -24.03 -41.46
CA ASP A 363 -4.16 -24.76 -42.73
C ASP A 363 -4.32 -26.27 -42.49
N LEU A 364 -3.75 -26.80 -41.40
CA LEU A 364 -3.98 -28.17 -40.95
C LEU A 364 -5.44 -28.43 -40.60
N ASN A 365 -6.11 -27.51 -39.90
CA ASN A 365 -7.52 -27.67 -39.57
C ASN A 365 -8.43 -27.60 -40.80
N GLU A 366 -8.14 -26.74 -41.77
CA GLU A 366 -8.88 -26.67 -43.04
C GLU A 366 -8.69 -27.96 -43.85
N TYR A 367 -7.55 -28.64 -43.71
CA TYR A 367 -7.30 -29.94 -44.33
C TYR A 367 -7.96 -31.12 -43.59
N TRP A 368 -7.84 -31.19 -42.26
CA TRP A 368 -8.27 -32.34 -41.46
C TRP A 368 -9.66 -32.20 -40.80
N GLY A 369 -10.21 -30.99 -40.70
CA GLY A 369 -11.50 -30.72 -40.04
C GLY A 369 -11.53 -30.97 -38.52
N TRP A 370 -10.38 -31.22 -37.88
CA TRP A 370 -10.32 -31.74 -36.50
C TRP A 370 -10.99 -30.86 -35.44
N SER A 371 -11.00 -29.53 -35.61
CA SER A 371 -11.64 -28.62 -34.65
C SER A 371 -13.16 -28.75 -34.59
N GLU A 372 -13.80 -29.21 -35.68
CA GLU A 372 -15.25 -29.48 -35.66
C GLU A 372 -15.60 -30.72 -34.83
N ILE A 373 -14.63 -31.61 -34.64
CA ILE A 373 -14.77 -32.86 -33.89
C ILE A 373 -14.38 -32.65 -32.42
N MET A 374 -13.32 -31.88 -32.15
CA MET A 374 -12.76 -31.73 -30.81
C MET A 374 -13.38 -30.61 -29.96
N PHE A 375 -13.90 -29.55 -30.57
CA PHE A 375 -14.41 -28.39 -29.81
C PHE A 375 -15.91 -28.21 -30.00
N LEU A 376 -16.64 -28.16 -28.88
CA LEU A 376 -18.05 -27.75 -28.85
C LEU A 376 -18.16 -26.33 -29.41
N ARG A 377 -19.11 -26.09 -30.32
CA ARG A 377 -19.45 -24.75 -30.83
C ARG A 377 -20.60 -24.19 -29.97
N PRO A 378 -20.33 -23.43 -28.90
CA PRO A 378 -21.39 -22.84 -28.11
C PRO A 378 -22.25 -21.93 -28.99
N PRO A 379 -23.58 -22.06 -28.92
CA PRO A 379 -24.50 -21.24 -29.70
C PRO A 379 -24.41 -19.77 -29.29
N ARG A 380 -24.85 -18.86 -30.17
CA ARG A 380 -24.70 -17.39 -29.96
C ARG A 380 -25.24 -16.90 -28.62
N TYR A 381 -26.33 -17.50 -28.11
CA TYR A 381 -26.91 -17.15 -26.82
C TYR A 381 -26.01 -17.49 -25.62
N ALA A 382 -25.15 -18.51 -25.72
CA ALA A 382 -24.20 -18.84 -24.66
C ALA A 382 -23.13 -17.74 -24.51
N TRP A 383 -22.68 -17.14 -25.61
CA TRP A 383 -21.77 -15.99 -25.58
C TRP A 383 -22.44 -14.73 -25.02
N ILE A 384 -23.70 -14.50 -25.35
CA ILE A 384 -24.48 -13.38 -24.77
C ILE A 384 -24.66 -13.59 -23.26
N ALA A 385 -25.00 -14.80 -22.82
CA ALA A 385 -25.13 -15.14 -21.40
C ALA A 385 -23.80 -14.95 -20.66
N LEU A 386 -22.68 -15.38 -21.24
CA LEU A 386 -21.35 -15.17 -20.66
C LEU A 386 -21.01 -13.67 -20.56
N ALA A 387 -21.30 -12.88 -21.59
CA ALA A 387 -21.07 -11.44 -21.57
C ALA A 387 -21.92 -10.73 -20.50
N LEU A 388 -23.20 -11.11 -20.35
CA LEU A 388 -24.08 -10.60 -19.31
C LEU A 388 -23.59 -10.98 -17.92
N LEU A 389 -23.14 -12.22 -17.72
CA LEU A 389 -22.57 -12.69 -16.47
C LEU A 389 -21.31 -11.90 -16.09
N VAL A 390 -20.39 -11.71 -17.05
CA VAL A 390 -19.19 -10.89 -16.83
C VAL A 390 -19.55 -9.44 -16.51
N GLY A 391 -20.52 -8.85 -17.22
CA GLY A 391 -21.00 -7.49 -16.95
C GLY A 391 -21.65 -7.34 -15.57
N PHE A 392 -22.45 -8.32 -15.14
CA PHE A 392 -23.05 -8.37 -13.81
C PHE A 392 -21.96 -8.46 -12.73
N ILE A 393 -21.02 -9.38 -12.87
CA ILE A 393 -19.88 -9.53 -11.95
C ILE A 393 -19.10 -8.21 -11.86
N ALA A 394 -18.74 -7.61 -13.00
CA ALA A 394 -18.01 -6.34 -13.03
C ALA A 394 -18.78 -5.20 -12.34
N THR A 395 -20.10 -5.14 -12.50
CA THR A 395 -20.95 -4.14 -11.85
C THR A 395 -20.99 -4.34 -10.33
N VAL A 396 -21.21 -5.58 -9.86
CA VAL A 396 -21.21 -5.91 -8.43
C VAL A 396 -19.87 -5.55 -7.80
N TYR A 397 -18.75 -5.94 -8.42
CA TYR A 397 -17.42 -5.58 -7.95
C TYR A 397 -17.17 -4.07 -7.95
N GLY A 398 -17.58 -3.36 -9.01
CA GLY A 398 -17.46 -1.90 -9.10
C GLY A 398 -18.23 -1.18 -8.00
N THR A 399 -19.48 -1.59 -7.73
CA THR A 399 -20.29 -1.01 -6.64
C THR A 399 -19.71 -1.30 -5.26
N ALA A 400 -19.24 -2.53 -5.00
CA ALA A 400 -18.58 -2.88 -3.75
C ALA A 400 -17.32 -2.02 -3.51
N LEU A 401 -16.53 -1.76 -4.55
CA LEU A 401 -15.35 -0.92 -4.46
C LEU A 401 -15.68 0.54 -4.11
N VAL A 402 -16.71 1.12 -4.75
CA VAL A 402 -17.17 2.48 -4.43
C VAL A 402 -17.59 2.55 -2.96
N MET A 403 -18.32 1.54 -2.46
CA MET A 403 -18.71 1.47 -1.06
C MET A 403 -17.52 1.39 -0.10
N VAL A 404 -16.51 0.55 -0.40
CA VAL A 404 -15.25 0.48 0.38
C VAL A 404 -14.56 1.83 0.39
N THR A 405 -14.44 2.47 -0.78
CA THR A 405 -13.74 3.75 -0.93
C THR A 405 -14.41 4.84 -0.10
N LEU A 406 -15.74 4.97 -0.22
CA LEU A 406 -16.51 5.92 0.57
C LEU A 406 -16.45 5.60 2.08
N GLY A 407 -16.50 4.32 2.44
CA GLY A 407 -16.39 3.85 3.83
C GLY A 407 -15.00 4.06 4.45
N SER A 408 -13.95 4.11 3.63
CA SER A 408 -12.56 4.35 4.04
C SER A 408 -12.23 5.82 4.29
N ILE A 409 -13.13 6.75 3.94
CA ILE A 409 -12.93 8.18 4.20
C ILE A 409 -12.79 8.41 5.70
N GLY A 410 -11.76 9.17 6.09
CA GLY A 410 -11.45 9.48 7.49
C GLY A 410 -10.59 8.41 8.18
N TRP A 411 -10.31 7.28 7.55
CA TRP A 411 -9.42 6.24 8.10
C TRP A 411 -7.99 6.42 7.62
N ASN A 412 -7.03 6.13 8.51
CA ASN A 412 -5.61 6.05 8.17
C ASN A 412 -4.95 4.90 8.95
N THR A 413 -3.88 4.32 8.42
CA THR A 413 -3.14 3.23 9.08
C THR A 413 -1.66 3.57 9.15
N ILE A 414 -1.13 3.57 10.37
CA ILE A 414 0.28 3.80 10.68
C ILE A 414 0.90 2.44 10.97
N LYS A 415 1.63 1.90 9.99
CA LYS A 415 2.30 0.60 10.11
C LYS A 415 3.64 0.72 10.87
N PRO A 416 4.07 -0.33 11.60
CA PRO A 416 5.35 -0.37 12.30
C PRO A 416 6.57 -0.01 11.43
N SER A 417 6.61 -0.48 10.18
CA SER A 417 7.75 -0.29 9.27
C SER A 417 7.81 1.08 8.57
N ALA A 418 6.69 1.78 8.44
CA ALA A 418 6.60 3.02 7.66
C ALA A 418 6.52 4.28 8.53
N GLY A 419 6.18 4.15 9.81
CA GLY A 419 5.84 5.27 10.68
C GLY A 419 6.56 5.29 12.02
N GLY A 420 7.76 4.72 12.15
CA GLY A 420 8.58 4.81 13.38
C GLY A 420 8.02 4.11 14.63
N LEU A 421 6.85 3.50 14.53
CA LEU A 421 6.21 2.73 15.60
C LEU A 421 7.06 1.49 15.98
N PRO A 422 7.01 1.08 17.25
CA PRO A 422 7.67 -0.13 17.69
C PRO A 422 7.00 -1.35 17.03
N PRO A 423 7.76 -2.41 16.68
CA PRO A 423 7.18 -3.63 16.19
C PRO A 423 6.36 -4.33 17.28
N GLY A 424 5.33 -5.07 16.87
CA GLY A 424 4.48 -5.86 17.76
C GLY A 424 3.15 -5.20 18.10
N ALA A 425 2.46 -5.78 19.09
CA ALA A 425 1.15 -5.35 19.51
C ALA A 425 1.16 -4.01 20.25
N ILE A 426 0.14 -3.19 20.01
CA ILE A 426 -0.11 -1.93 20.73
C ILE A 426 -1.15 -2.17 21.81
N TYR A 427 -0.74 -2.16 23.07
CA TYR A 427 -1.60 -2.51 24.22
C TYR A 427 -2.23 -1.29 24.90
N ALA A 428 -1.64 -0.10 24.75
CA ALA A 428 -2.13 1.11 25.40
C ALA A 428 -1.95 2.33 24.50
N LEU A 429 -2.92 3.25 24.55
CA LEU A 429 -2.90 4.54 23.87
C LEU A 429 -3.35 5.61 24.84
N GLN A 430 -2.58 6.69 24.95
CA GLN A 430 -2.91 7.84 25.79
C GLN A 430 -2.58 9.14 25.05
N PRO A 431 -3.59 9.82 24.48
CA PRO A 431 -3.46 11.19 24.04
C PRO A 431 -3.04 12.07 25.22
N LEU A 432 -2.01 12.88 25.02
CA LEU A 432 -1.42 13.75 26.03
C LEU A 432 -1.98 15.16 25.92
N ARG A 433 -1.95 15.92 27.02
CA ARG A 433 -2.44 17.32 27.08
C ARG A 433 -1.73 18.25 26.08
N ASP A 434 -0.48 17.95 25.74
CA ASP A 434 0.34 18.71 24.80
C ASP A 434 0.11 18.37 23.31
N GLY A 435 -0.84 17.46 23.03
CA GLY A 435 -1.20 17.04 21.67
C GLY A 435 -0.34 15.92 21.09
N ARG A 436 0.61 15.37 21.86
CA ARG A 436 1.28 14.10 21.53
C ARG A 436 0.40 12.91 21.91
N VAL A 437 0.78 11.71 21.48
CA VAL A 437 0.09 10.45 21.84
C VAL A 437 1.13 9.47 22.37
N ALA A 438 0.98 9.03 23.60
CA ALA A 438 1.79 7.96 24.16
C ALA A 438 1.25 6.59 23.76
N ILE A 439 2.14 5.70 23.32
CA ILE A 439 1.83 4.40 22.74
C ILE A 439 2.60 3.33 23.51
N GLY A 440 1.87 2.52 24.28
CA GLY A 440 2.41 1.36 24.96
C GLY A 440 2.38 0.14 24.04
N SER A 441 3.53 -0.48 23.84
CA SER A 441 3.70 -1.61 22.92
C SER A 441 4.35 -2.82 23.59
N GLU A 442 4.51 -3.88 22.82
CA GLU A 442 5.25 -5.08 23.24
C GLU A 442 6.72 -4.82 23.61
N THR A 443 7.36 -3.83 22.99
CA THR A 443 8.81 -3.60 23.14
C THR A 443 9.14 -2.38 24.00
N GLY A 444 8.15 -1.57 24.38
CA GLY A 444 8.36 -0.36 25.16
C GLY A 444 7.25 0.68 25.02
N LEU A 445 7.53 1.85 25.59
CA LEU A 445 6.71 3.05 25.42
C LEU A 445 7.30 3.92 24.31
N VAL A 446 6.42 4.44 23.46
CA VAL A 446 6.75 5.39 22.40
C VAL A 446 5.87 6.61 22.52
N ILE A 447 6.47 7.80 22.64
CA ILE A 447 5.73 9.06 22.58
C ILE A 447 5.71 9.52 21.12
N TRP A 448 4.53 9.46 20.50
CA TRP A 448 4.25 9.85 19.12
C TRP A 448 3.89 11.32 19.05
N GLN A 449 4.54 12.07 18.17
CA GLN A 449 4.09 13.39 17.76
C GLN A 449 3.78 13.38 16.27
N ALA A 450 2.61 13.89 15.88
CA ALA A 450 2.29 14.09 14.48
C ALA A 450 3.38 14.97 13.86
N PRO A 451 3.99 14.59 12.73
CA PRO A 451 4.91 15.49 12.05
C PRO A 451 4.14 16.78 11.72
N ALA A 452 4.60 17.90 12.27
CA ALA A 452 4.24 19.20 11.73
C ALA A 452 4.75 19.21 10.29
N VAL A 453 3.91 19.66 9.36
CA VAL A 453 4.26 19.75 7.94
C VAL A 453 5.57 20.55 7.83
N SER A 454 6.68 19.86 7.54
CA SER A 454 8.05 20.37 7.27
C SER A 454 9.22 20.03 8.23
N GLU A 455 9.13 19.07 9.16
CA GLU A 455 10.35 18.55 9.82
C GLU A 455 10.60 17.05 9.62
N ASP A 456 11.87 16.74 9.35
CA ASP A 456 12.53 15.42 9.32
C ASP A 456 12.23 14.63 10.61
N PRO A 457 12.37 13.28 10.57
CA PRO A 457 11.31 12.29 10.82
C PRO A 457 10.47 12.51 12.09
N PRO A 458 9.31 11.84 12.23
CA PRO A 458 8.48 11.97 13.42
C PRO A 458 9.31 11.81 14.71
N ARG A 459 9.12 12.72 15.67
CA ARG A 459 9.93 12.77 16.89
C ARG A 459 9.39 11.72 17.86
N TRP A 460 10.14 10.63 18.02
CA TRP A 460 9.83 9.56 18.96
C TRP A 460 10.89 9.47 20.02
N THR A 461 10.45 9.39 21.27
CA THR A 461 11.30 8.91 22.35
C THR A 461 10.86 7.49 22.67
N ARG A 462 11.76 6.51 22.44
CA ARG A 462 11.52 5.11 22.82
C ARG A 462 12.09 4.88 24.20
N LEU A 463 11.24 4.44 25.13
CA LEU A 463 11.64 4.10 26.49
C LEU A 463 11.55 2.58 26.68
N PRO A 464 12.66 1.90 27.06
CA PRO A 464 12.74 0.44 27.15
C PRO A 464 12.10 -0.08 28.44
N LEU A 465 10.81 0.22 28.64
CA LEU A 465 10.05 -0.12 29.84
C LEU A 465 9.52 -1.57 29.83
N GLY A 466 9.89 -2.37 28.83
CA GLY A 466 9.31 -3.69 28.57
C GLY A 466 7.92 -3.57 27.93
N ARG A 467 7.08 -4.59 28.09
CA ARG A 467 5.72 -4.59 27.57
C ARG A 467 4.85 -3.67 28.42
N VAL A 468 4.35 -2.59 27.84
CA VAL A 468 3.53 -1.58 28.52
C VAL A 468 2.06 -1.86 28.29
N TYR A 469 1.29 -2.11 29.35
CA TYR A 469 -0.11 -2.53 29.30
C TYR A 469 -1.11 -1.40 29.50
N ALA A 470 -0.75 -0.36 30.27
CA ALA A 470 -1.63 0.77 30.54
C ALA A 470 -0.81 2.05 30.76
N LEU A 471 -1.45 3.17 30.47
CA LEU A 471 -0.89 4.51 30.56
C LEU A 471 -1.90 5.43 31.26
N ALA A 472 -1.42 6.37 32.06
CA ALA A 472 -2.25 7.44 32.62
C ALA A 472 -1.43 8.73 32.77
N GLU A 473 -1.98 9.84 32.29
CA GLU A 473 -1.38 11.15 32.47
C GLU A 473 -1.92 11.80 33.75
N THR A 474 -1.00 12.28 34.58
CA THR A 474 -1.29 13.03 35.82
C THR A 474 -0.48 14.32 35.83
N ASP A 475 -0.72 15.19 36.81
CA ASP A 475 0.06 16.44 36.94
C ASP A 475 1.55 16.19 37.24
N ALA A 476 1.91 15.01 37.76
CA ALA A 476 3.29 14.60 37.98
C ALA A 476 4.01 14.13 36.70
N GLY A 477 3.26 13.82 35.63
CA GLY A 477 3.76 13.24 34.40
C GLY A 477 2.97 12.02 33.94
N LEU A 478 3.54 11.30 32.97
CA LEU A 478 2.95 10.12 32.36
C LEU A 478 3.37 8.85 33.11
N TRP A 479 2.41 8.15 33.67
CA TRP A 479 2.61 6.85 34.30
C TRP A 479 2.47 5.73 33.28
N ALA A 480 3.38 4.75 33.34
CA ALA A 480 3.39 3.58 32.47
C ALA A 480 3.45 2.29 33.27
N ALA A 481 2.40 1.48 33.16
CA ALA A 481 2.31 0.15 33.77
C ALA A 481 2.88 -0.87 32.79
N SER A 482 3.84 -1.66 33.25
CA SER A 482 4.52 -2.64 32.42
C SER A 482 4.67 -3.99 33.13
N ASN A 483 5.12 -4.98 32.35
CA ASN A 483 5.53 -6.28 32.89
C ASN A 483 6.74 -6.22 33.84
N ARG A 484 7.41 -5.07 33.95
CA ARG A 484 8.55 -4.84 34.85
C ARG A 484 8.21 -3.93 36.03
N GLY A 485 6.99 -3.40 36.09
CA GLY A 485 6.56 -2.52 37.17
C GLY A 485 5.88 -1.25 36.68
N LEU A 486 5.91 -0.22 37.52
CA LEU A 486 5.34 1.09 37.25
C LEU A 486 6.45 2.11 37.05
N ALA A 487 6.48 2.78 35.91
CA ALA A 487 7.40 3.88 35.64
C ALA A 487 6.66 5.23 35.60
N LEU A 488 7.29 6.27 36.13
CA LEU A 488 6.88 7.66 35.94
C LEU A 488 7.80 8.33 34.93
N VAL A 489 7.23 8.84 33.85
CA VAL A 489 7.90 9.59 32.80
C VAL A 489 7.58 11.07 32.96
N THR A 490 8.61 11.87 33.19
CA THR A 490 8.53 13.32 33.34
C THR A 490 8.40 14.04 32.00
N SER A 491 7.96 15.30 32.01
CA SER A 491 7.84 16.15 30.82
C SER A 491 9.12 16.23 30.00
N ASP A 492 10.27 16.17 30.68
CA ASP A 492 11.61 16.33 30.10
C ASP A 492 12.12 15.04 29.43
N GLY A 493 11.31 13.96 29.45
CA GLY A 493 11.64 12.66 28.85
C GLY A 493 12.44 11.73 29.78
N ASN A 494 12.82 12.19 30.97
CA ASN A 494 13.42 11.35 32.00
C ASN A 494 12.37 10.44 32.64
N TRP A 495 12.76 9.24 33.05
CA TRP A 495 11.85 8.29 33.68
C TRP A 495 12.51 7.58 34.87
N ALA A 496 11.69 7.18 35.84
CA ALA A 496 12.13 6.43 37.01
C ALA A 496 11.10 5.33 37.37
N TRP A 497 11.60 4.19 37.86
CA TRP A 497 10.74 3.17 38.45
C TRP A 497 10.16 3.68 39.77
N GLN A 498 8.85 3.51 39.92
CA GLN A 498 8.05 3.90 41.09
C GLN A 498 7.20 2.70 41.57
N THR A 499 7.60 1.48 41.19
CA THR A 499 6.90 0.24 41.52
C THR A 499 6.80 0.07 43.04
N PRO A 500 5.59 -0.14 43.60
CA PRO A 500 5.45 -0.37 45.03
C PRO A 500 6.01 -1.75 45.42
N THR A 501 6.73 -1.82 46.54
CA THR A 501 7.11 -3.09 47.15
C THR A 501 5.91 -3.68 47.89
N LEU A 502 5.06 -4.42 47.17
CA LEU A 502 3.91 -5.10 47.76
C LEU A 502 4.26 -6.56 48.03
N GLY A 503 4.09 -7.02 49.27
CA GLY A 503 4.33 -8.42 49.64
C GLY A 503 5.76 -8.93 49.44
N GLY A 504 6.76 -8.03 49.40
CA GLY A 504 8.18 -8.38 49.24
C GLY A 504 8.65 -8.66 47.81
N GLN A 505 7.78 -8.51 46.81
CA GLN A 505 8.15 -8.68 45.40
C GLN A 505 8.77 -7.39 44.82
N ARG A 506 9.93 -7.51 44.17
CA ARG A 506 10.65 -6.38 43.56
C ARG A 506 10.30 -6.14 42.08
N ASP A 507 9.68 -7.12 41.41
CA ASP A 507 9.29 -7.07 39.99
C ASP A 507 7.79 -7.35 39.83
N LEU A 508 6.96 -6.50 40.43
CA LEU A 508 5.51 -6.65 40.41
C LEU A 508 4.95 -6.24 39.03
N LEU A 509 4.32 -7.18 38.32
CA LEU A 509 3.59 -6.86 37.09
C LEU A 509 2.42 -5.93 37.40
N VAL A 510 2.39 -4.77 36.74
CA VAL A 510 1.26 -3.84 36.78
C VAL A 510 0.52 -3.96 35.47
N ARG A 511 -0.73 -4.40 35.53
CA ARG A 511 -1.53 -4.75 34.34
C ARG A 511 -2.41 -3.59 33.87
N THR A 512 -2.91 -2.80 34.80
CA THR A 512 -3.86 -1.71 34.54
C THR A 512 -3.70 -0.62 35.59
N MET A 513 -4.11 0.60 35.26
CA MET A 513 -4.10 1.73 36.17
C MET A 513 -5.25 2.69 35.85
N VAL A 514 -5.71 3.44 36.86
CA VAL A 514 -6.63 4.57 36.67
C VAL A 514 -6.25 5.68 37.65
N ALA A 515 -6.22 6.92 37.16
CA ALA A 515 -5.99 8.10 37.98
C ALA A 515 -7.33 8.70 38.45
N GLY A 516 -7.40 9.05 39.72
CA GLY A 516 -8.48 9.83 40.31
C GLY A 516 -8.25 11.34 40.14
N PRO A 517 -9.31 12.16 40.21
CA PRO A 517 -9.23 13.62 40.08
C PRO A 517 -8.49 14.31 41.23
N ASP A 518 -8.32 13.63 42.35
CA ASP A 518 -7.61 14.07 43.56
C ASP A 518 -6.10 13.76 43.53
N GLY A 519 -5.58 13.23 42.41
CA GLY A 519 -4.19 12.81 42.27
C GLY A 519 -3.90 11.42 42.82
N THR A 520 -4.94 10.69 43.25
CA THR A 520 -4.83 9.29 43.68
C THR A 520 -4.60 8.38 42.47
N LEU A 521 -3.67 7.44 42.56
CA LEU A 521 -3.41 6.48 41.47
C LEU A 521 -3.77 5.06 41.92
N TRP A 522 -4.75 4.47 41.25
CA TRP A 522 -5.17 3.09 41.47
C TRP A 522 -4.43 2.17 40.49
N LEU A 523 -3.99 1.01 40.95
CA LEU A 523 -3.29 0.01 40.17
C LEU A 523 -3.94 -1.36 40.29
N GLY A 524 -3.94 -2.09 39.18
CA GLY A 524 -4.17 -3.53 39.14
C GLY A 524 -2.88 -4.29 38.93
N THR A 525 -2.61 -5.26 39.80
CA THR A 525 -1.36 -6.03 39.82
C THR A 525 -1.63 -7.53 39.82
N SER A 526 -0.58 -8.34 39.68
CA SER A 526 -0.66 -9.80 39.80
C SER A 526 -1.02 -10.31 41.21
N ALA A 527 -0.98 -9.45 42.22
CA ALA A 527 -1.23 -9.81 43.63
C ALA A 527 -2.40 -9.01 44.24
N GLY A 528 -3.34 -8.54 43.43
CA GLY A 528 -4.47 -7.70 43.83
C GLY A 528 -4.35 -6.25 43.36
N GLY A 529 -5.06 -5.36 44.03
CA GLY A 529 -5.02 -3.93 43.74
C GLY A 529 -4.02 -3.20 44.64
N ALA A 530 -3.69 -1.97 44.26
CA ALA A 530 -2.98 -1.03 45.12
C ALA A 530 -3.44 0.40 44.84
N VAL A 531 -3.31 1.27 45.83
CA VAL A 531 -3.59 2.69 45.68
C VAL A 531 -2.41 3.52 46.17
N ARG A 532 -2.03 4.53 45.38
CA ARG A 532 -1.11 5.58 45.78
C ARG A 532 -1.91 6.80 46.17
N HIS A 533 -1.81 7.19 47.43
CA HIS A 533 -2.40 8.42 47.92
C HIS A 533 -1.63 9.63 47.39
N PRO A 534 -2.23 10.83 47.38
CA PRO A 534 -1.56 12.06 46.92
C PRO A 534 -0.28 12.38 47.69
N ASP A 535 -0.18 11.95 48.96
CA ASP A 535 1.01 12.06 49.81
C ASP A 535 2.17 11.10 49.41
N GLY A 536 1.95 10.26 48.39
CA GLY A 536 2.91 9.32 47.85
C GLY A 536 2.95 7.95 48.54
N ARG A 537 2.11 7.72 49.56
CA ARG A 537 2.06 6.43 50.26
C ARG A 537 1.28 5.40 49.46
N TRP A 538 1.80 4.19 49.44
CA TRP A 538 1.16 3.03 48.83
C TRP A 538 0.37 2.22 49.85
N GLN A 539 -0.85 1.85 49.49
CA GLN A 539 -1.71 0.96 50.27
C GLN A 539 -2.08 -0.27 49.42
N PRO A 540 -1.77 -1.50 49.86
CA PRO A 540 -2.24 -2.72 49.20
C PRO A 540 -3.75 -2.90 49.38
N LEU A 541 -4.42 -3.35 48.32
CA LEU A 541 -5.86 -3.63 48.27
C LEU A 541 -6.09 -5.06 47.76
N PRO A 542 -5.77 -6.09 48.55
CA PRO A 542 -5.99 -7.48 48.13
C PRO A 542 -7.46 -7.77 47.82
N GLN A 543 -8.40 -7.05 48.46
CA GLN A 543 -9.84 -7.20 48.23
C GLN A 543 -10.26 -6.92 46.78
N ALA A 544 -9.50 -6.10 46.03
CA ALA A 544 -9.80 -5.72 44.65
C ALA A 544 -10.12 -6.90 43.73
N ALA A 545 -9.43 -8.02 43.90
CA ALA A 545 -9.70 -9.28 43.21
C ALA A 545 -9.56 -10.50 44.13
N ARG A 546 -9.94 -10.35 45.41
CA ARG A 546 -9.81 -11.41 46.45
C ARG A 546 -8.39 -12.03 46.52
N GLY A 547 -7.36 -11.21 46.33
CA GLY A 547 -5.94 -11.60 46.32
C GLY A 547 -5.41 -12.07 44.96
N GLY A 548 -6.26 -12.13 43.94
CA GLY A 548 -5.90 -12.54 42.57
C GLY A 548 -5.45 -11.39 41.66
N LEU A 549 -5.22 -11.72 40.39
CA LEU A 549 -4.84 -10.77 39.35
C LEU A 549 -5.97 -9.78 39.04
N VAL A 550 -5.69 -8.49 39.14
CA VAL A 550 -6.56 -7.42 38.65
C VAL A 550 -6.18 -7.12 37.20
N LEU A 551 -7.10 -7.38 36.28
CA LEU A 551 -6.90 -7.26 34.83
C LEU A 551 -7.40 -5.93 34.26
N ALA A 552 -8.45 -5.37 34.84
CA ALA A 552 -9.11 -4.15 34.38
C ALA A 552 -9.60 -3.32 35.56
N MET A 553 -9.72 -2.02 35.36
CA MET A 553 -10.32 -1.12 36.33
C MET A 553 -11.13 -0.03 35.63
N GLY A 554 -12.11 0.52 36.34
CA GLY A 554 -12.88 1.68 35.91
C GLY A 554 -13.10 2.62 37.08
N TYR A 555 -12.96 3.92 36.86
CA TYR A 555 -13.25 4.94 37.86
C TYR A 555 -14.64 5.52 37.59
N ASP A 556 -15.48 5.53 38.62
CA ASP A 556 -16.80 6.14 38.61
C ASP A 556 -16.71 7.54 39.26
N PRO A 557 -16.93 8.62 38.50
CA PRO A 557 -16.96 9.99 39.03
C PRO A 557 -17.98 10.18 40.17
N ALA A 558 -19.01 9.34 40.27
CA ALA A 558 -19.98 9.35 41.36
C ALA A 558 -19.43 8.77 42.68
N GLY A 559 -18.16 8.35 42.73
CA GLY A 559 -17.46 8.03 43.97
C GLY A 559 -17.18 6.54 44.18
N ALA A 560 -16.90 5.78 43.11
CA ALA A 560 -16.52 4.38 43.21
C ALA A 560 -15.36 4.00 42.29
N VAL A 561 -14.63 2.95 42.64
CA VAL A 561 -13.62 2.32 41.79
C VAL A 561 -13.98 0.86 41.58
N TRP A 562 -14.02 0.45 40.33
CA TRP A 562 -14.35 -0.89 39.91
C TRP A 562 -13.08 -1.65 39.53
N PHE A 563 -12.98 -2.89 39.98
CA PHE A 563 -11.84 -3.78 39.75
C PHE A 563 -12.35 -5.08 39.12
N GLY A 564 -11.77 -5.45 37.99
CA GLY A 564 -12.08 -6.67 37.27
C GLY A 564 -10.94 -7.68 37.39
N GLY A 565 -11.26 -8.89 37.83
CA GLY A 565 -10.32 -9.99 37.93
C GLY A 565 -10.73 -11.20 37.08
N LEU A 566 -10.26 -12.38 37.47
CA LEU A 566 -10.74 -13.66 36.94
C LEU A 566 -11.97 -14.10 37.74
N GLY A 567 -13.14 -14.20 37.10
CA GLY A 567 -14.37 -14.66 37.76
C GLY A 567 -15.06 -13.65 38.68
N VAL A 568 -14.54 -12.42 38.82
CA VAL A 568 -15.04 -11.45 39.81
C VAL A 568 -14.93 -10.00 39.32
N VAL A 569 -15.94 -9.20 39.66
CA VAL A 569 -15.90 -7.74 39.63
C VAL A 569 -16.09 -7.23 41.04
N SER A 570 -15.22 -6.34 41.52
CA SER A 570 -15.31 -5.72 42.83
C SER A 570 -15.54 -4.22 42.70
N ARG A 571 -16.42 -3.67 43.53
CA ARG A 571 -16.66 -2.23 43.66
C ARG A 571 -16.16 -1.74 45.01
N TYR A 572 -15.33 -0.71 45.00
CA TYR A 572 -14.89 0.02 46.19
C TYR A 572 -15.58 1.38 46.22
N THR A 573 -16.35 1.65 47.28
CA THR A 573 -17.04 2.94 47.45
C THR A 573 -16.14 3.92 48.19
N LEU A 574 -15.77 5.03 47.56
CA LEU A 574 -14.79 5.98 48.11
C LEU A 574 -15.27 6.65 49.40
N ALA A 575 -16.56 6.99 49.49
CA ALA A 575 -17.12 7.70 50.65
C ALA A 575 -17.18 6.84 51.93
N THR A 576 -17.40 5.54 51.80
CA THR A 576 -17.63 4.63 52.94
C THR A 576 -16.48 3.65 53.18
N GLY A 577 -15.59 3.47 52.20
CA GLY A 577 -14.55 2.45 52.22
C GLY A 577 -15.08 1.01 52.13
N LEU A 578 -16.35 0.83 51.75
CA LEU A 578 -16.98 -0.48 51.66
C LEU A 578 -16.67 -1.19 50.33
N TRP A 579 -16.51 -2.50 50.43
CA TRP A 579 -16.31 -3.40 49.30
C TRP A 579 -17.60 -4.15 48.98
N GLN A 580 -17.92 -4.26 47.69
CA GLN A 580 -18.94 -5.14 47.16
C GLN A 580 -18.31 -6.02 46.08
N HIS A 581 -18.63 -7.31 46.07
CA HIS A 581 -18.12 -8.26 45.10
C HIS A 581 -19.29 -8.84 44.30
N PHE A 582 -19.07 -9.02 43.01
CA PHE A 582 -19.99 -9.65 42.09
C PHE A 582 -19.29 -10.83 41.45
N ASP A 583 -19.78 -12.03 41.73
CA ASP A 583 -19.34 -13.26 41.09
C ASP A 583 -20.51 -14.00 40.43
N ARG A 584 -20.30 -15.26 40.05
CA ARG A 584 -21.31 -16.06 39.36
C ARG A 584 -22.60 -16.20 40.16
N ALA A 585 -22.53 -16.21 41.50
CA ALA A 585 -23.71 -16.26 42.34
C ALA A 585 -24.54 -14.97 42.26
N ASP A 586 -23.89 -13.84 42.00
CA ASP A 586 -24.51 -12.51 41.86
C ASP A 586 -24.94 -12.18 40.42
N GLY A 587 -24.90 -13.18 39.52
CA GLY A 587 -25.25 -13.01 38.10
C GLY A 587 -24.09 -12.52 37.22
N PHE A 588 -22.88 -12.38 37.76
CA PHE A 588 -21.68 -12.08 37.00
C PHE A 588 -21.02 -13.37 36.50
N GLY A 589 -21.45 -13.85 35.33
CA GLY A 589 -20.95 -15.08 34.71
C GLY A 589 -19.57 -15.00 34.05
N GLY A 590 -18.82 -13.90 34.21
CA GLY A 590 -17.59 -13.62 33.46
C GLY A 590 -16.34 -14.36 33.95
N SER A 591 -15.66 -15.11 33.08
CA SER A 591 -14.42 -15.87 33.33
C SER A 591 -13.18 -14.98 33.53
N GLY A 592 -13.12 -13.83 32.85
CA GLY A 592 -12.04 -12.86 33.02
C GLY A 592 -12.41 -11.50 32.45
N VAL A 593 -12.17 -10.44 33.21
CA VAL A 593 -12.50 -9.07 32.81
C VAL A 593 -11.35 -8.44 32.04
N SER A 594 -11.60 -7.94 30.83
CA SER A 594 -10.59 -7.31 29.96
C SER A 594 -10.59 -5.78 30.01
N ALA A 595 -11.77 -5.17 30.21
CA ALA A 595 -11.92 -3.73 30.37
C ALA A 595 -13.17 -3.42 31.21
N ILE A 596 -13.12 -2.32 31.96
CA ILE A 596 -14.28 -1.76 32.66
C ILE A 596 -14.38 -0.29 32.28
N LEU A 597 -15.58 0.15 31.92
CA LEU A 597 -15.89 1.53 31.57
C LEU A 597 -17.16 1.94 32.32
N VAL A 598 -17.09 3.06 33.04
CA VAL A 598 -18.28 3.69 33.62
C VAL A 598 -18.67 4.82 32.68
N ASP A 599 -19.85 4.74 32.09
CA ASP A 599 -20.30 5.74 31.13
C ASP A 599 -20.85 7.00 31.81
N HIS A 600 -21.11 8.06 31.03
CA HIS A 600 -21.61 9.33 31.56
C HIS A 600 -23.00 9.22 32.22
N ASN A 601 -23.76 8.14 31.96
CA ASN A 601 -25.06 7.89 32.59
C ASN A 601 -24.92 7.07 33.88
N GLY A 602 -23.69 6.73 34.30
CA GLY A 602 -23.41 5.89 35.47
C GLY A 602 -23.62 4.39 35.22
N ILE A 603 -23.79 3.97 33.96
CA ILE A 603 -23.86 2.55 33.62
C ILE A 603 -22.44 1.98 33.57
N VAL A 604 -22.26 0.83 34.20
CA VAL A 604 -20.96 0.15 34.22
C VAL A 604 -20.95 -0.92 33.15
N TRP A 605 -20.05 -0.76 32.19
CA TRP A 605 -19.80 -1.69 31.10
C TRP A 605 -18.56 -2.53 31.41
N VAL A 606 -18.70 -3.85 31.35
CA VAL A 606 -17.65 -4.82 31.69
C VAL A 606 -17.42 -5.74 30.50
N ALA A 607 -16.28 -5.56 29.84
CA ALA A 607 -15.82 -6.43 28.77
C ALA A 607 -15.22 -7.72 29.34
N THR A 608 -15.51 -8.85 28.71
CA THR A 608 -15.04 -10.16 29.17
C THR A 608 -14.24 -10.92 28.11
N LEU A 609 -13.39 -11.82 28.56
CA LEU A 609 -12.57 -12.71 27.75
C LEU A 609 -13.32 -14.02 27.39
N GLY A 610 -14.54 -13.92 26.88
CA GLY A 610 -15.25 -15.09 26.35
C GLY A 610 -16.76 -15.17 26.62
N GLU A 611 -17.35 -14.27 27.41
CA GLU A 611 -18.81 -14.26 27.64
C GLU A 611 -19.52 -13.03 27.04
N GLY A 612 -18.80 -12.14 26.36
CA GLY A 612 -19.34 -10.91 25.76
C GLY A 612 -19.17 -9.68 26.63
N LEU A 613 -20.15 -8.78 26.58
CA LEU A 613 -20.15 -7.50 27.28
C LEU A 613 -21.28 -7.50 28.31
N ALA A 614 -20.96 -7.24 29.58
CA ALA A 614 -21.94 -7.11 30.63
C ALA A 614 -22.20 -5.62 30.94
N ARG A 615 -23.44 -5.26 31.21
CA ARG A 615 -23.88 -3.92 31.61
C ARG A 615 -24.53 -4.01 32.99
N TRP A 616 -24.15 -3.10 33.89
CA TRP A 616 -24.73 -2.96 35.21
C TRP A 616 -25.35 -1.58 35.37
N ASP A 617 -26.65 -1.55 35.67
CA ASP A 617 -27.46 -0.34 35.83
C ASP A 617 -27.65 0.10 37.29
N GLY A 618 -26.96 -0.56 38.23
CA GLY A 618 -27.17 -0.37 39.66
C GLY A 618 -27.99 -1.47 40.33
N THR A 619 -28.73 -2.28 39.55
CA THR A 619 -29.64 -3.30 40.07
C THR A 619 -29.28 -4.71 39.62
N ARG A 620 -28.97 -4.91 38.34
CA ARG A 620 -28.68 -6.24 37.77
C ARG A 620 -27.68 -6.18 36.61
N TRP A 621 -27.08 -7.33 36.35
CA TRP A 621 -26.26 -7.56 35.16
C TRP A 621 -27.12 -7.91 33.95
N GLU A 622 -26.94 -7.18 32.85
CA GLU A 622 -27.48 -7.49 31.53
C GLU A 622 -26.33 -7.90 30.59
N TRP A 623 -26.48 -9.02 29.88
CA TRP A 623 -25.43 -9.58 29.04
C TRP A 623 -25.71 -9.38 27.55
N LEU A 624 -24.79 -8.73 26.85
CA LEU A 624 -24.74 -8.64 25.39
C LEU A 624 -23.78 -9.70 24.86
N THR A 625 -24.27 -10.55 23.97
CA THR A 625 -23.53 -11.75 23.52
C THR A 625 -23.73 -11.99 22.02
N THR A 626 -23.06 -13.01 21.49
CA THR A 626 -23.37 -13.51 20.14
C THR A 626 -24.74 -14.20 20.08
N ALA A 627 -25.18 -14.81 21.18
CA ALA A 627 -26.44 -15.56 21.24
C ALA A 627 -27.66 -14.64 21.10
N ASN A 628 -27.61 -13.44 21.69
CA ASN A 628 -28.65 -12.43 21.51
C ASN A 628 -28.41 -11.51 20.29
N ARG A 629 -27.44 -11.87 19.44
CA ARG A 629 -27.06 -11.19 18.19
C ARG A 629 -26.69 -9.71 18.33
N GLN A 630 -26.32 -9.27 19.53
CA GLN A 630 -25.90 -7.89 19.76
C GLN A 630 -24.40 -7.70 19.50
N LEU A 631 -23.59 -8.76 19.61
CA LEU A 631 -22.15 -8.73 19.34
C LEU A 631 -21.72 -9.80 18.32
N PRO A 632 -20.72 -9.52 17.46
CA PRO A 632 -20.17 -10.50 16.52
C PRO A 632 -19.18 -11.49 17.16
N ALA A 633 -18.69 -11.21 18.38
CA ALA A 633 -17.75 -12.06 19.11
C ALA A 633 -17.98 -11.94 20.62
N GLN A 634 -17.52 -12.94 21.37
CA GLN A 634 -17.66 -13.00 22.84
C GLN A 634 -16.40 -12.53 23.59
N THR A 635 -15.26 -12.45 22.92
CA THR A 635 -14.03 -11.90 23.50
C THR A 635 -13.97 -10.42 23.22
N ILE A 636 -14.29 -9.60 24.21
CA ILE A 636 -14.23 -8.15 24.12
C ILE A 636 -12.89 -7.71 24.70
N THR A 637 -12.15 -6.88 23.99
CA THR A 637 -10.75 -6.56 24.32
C THR A 637 -10.59 -5.16 24.89
N THR A 638 -11.44 -4.21 24.48
CA THR A 638 -11.32 -2.80 24.87
C THR A 638 -12.66 -2.08 24.69
N LEU A 639 -12.87 -1.06 25.53
CA LEU A 639 -14.07 -0.22 25.57
C LEU A 639 -13.64 1.25 25.64
N LEU A 640 -14.37 2.13 24.96
CA LEU A 640 -14.19 3.56 25.04
C LEU A 640 -15.52 4.29 24.84
N GLU A 641 -15.83 5.25 25.71
CA GLU A 641 -16.91 6.20 25.46
C GLU A 641 -16.36 7.43 24.74
N THR A 642 -17.04 7.85 23.67
CA THR A 642 -16.59 8.98 22.84
C THR A 642 -17.52 10.20 22.87
N ALA A 643 -18.76 9.98 23.31
CA ALA A 643 -19.78 10.97 23.62
C ALA A 643 -20.77 10.30 24.59
N PRO A 644 -21.58 11.05 25.35
CA PRO A 644 -22.53 10.46 26.31
C PRO A 644 -23.39 9.36 25.68
N GLY A 645 -23.21 8.12 26.16
CA GLY A 645 -23.90 6.92 25.67
C GLY A 645 -23.38 6.35 24.34
N GLU A 646 -22.38 6.96 23.71
CA GLU A 646 -21.72 6.44 22.52
C GLU A 646 -20.48 5.61 22.87
N LEU A 647 -20.58 4.30 22.64
CA LEU A 647 -19.52 3.35 22.96
C LEU A 647 -18.82 2.84 21.72
N TRP A 648 -17.51 2.72 21.82
CA TRP A 648 -16.66 2.01 20.88
C TRP A 648 -16.12 0.76 21.55
N VAL A 649 -16.21 -0.35 20.84
CA VAL A 649 -15.91 -1.68 21.37
C VAL A 649 -14.99 -2.42 20.42
N GLY A 650 -13.83 -2.84 20.93
CA GLY A 650 -12.95 -3.77 20.27
C GLY A 650 -13.25 -5.20 20.69
N ALA A 651 -13.22 -6.13 19.75
CA ALA A 651 -13.41 -7.55 20.02
C ALA A 651 -12.41 -8.42 19.24
N ALA A 652 -12.04 -9.55 19.81
CA ALA A 652 -11.13 -10.53 19.19
C ALA A 652 -11.92 -11.71 18.60
N ARG A 653 -11.36 -12.31 17.55
CA ARG A 653 -11.84 -13.60 17.05
C ARG A 653 -11.35 -14.73 17.98
N PRO A 654 -12.18 -15.74 18.28
CA PRO A 654 -11.84 -16.76 19.27
C PRO A 654 -10.75 -17.73 18.81
N LEU A 655 -10.63 -18.00 17.50
CA LEU A 655 -9.77 -19.07 16.96
C LEU A 655 -8.78 -18.61 15.88
N THR A 656 -8.80 -17.33 15.50
CA THR A 656 -7.98 -16.80 14.41
C THR A 656 -7.48 -15.41 14.76
N THR A 657 -6.37 -15.01 14.17
CA THR A 657 -5.88 -13.63 14.28
C THR A 657 -6.88 -12.66 13.65
N GLY A 658 -7.11 -11.53 14.32
CA GLY A 658 -8.00 -10.46 13.86
C GLY A 658 -9.14 -10.19 14.82
N GLY A 659 -9.94 -9.18 14.51
CA GLY A 659 -10.99 -8.73 15.39
C GLY A 659 -12.10 -7.97 14.69
N PHE A 660 -12.92 -7.34 15.53
CA PHE A 660 -14.06 -6.51 15.15
C PHE A 660 -13.95 -5.18 15.87
N LEU A 661 -14.37 -4.13 15.19
CA LEU A 661 -14.54 -2.81 15.78
C LEU A 661 -16.01 -2.42 15.63
N LEU A 662 -16.62 -2.05 16.75
CA LEU A 662 -18.04 -1.78 16.85
C LEU A 662 -18.25 -0.40 17.43
N ARG A 663 -19.33 0.27 17.00
CA ARG A 663 -19.85 1.50 17.59
C ARG A 663 -21.30 1.29 18.00
N TYR A 664 -21.63 1.68 19.22
CA TYR A 664 -22.99 1.75 19.75
C TYR A 664 -23.37 3.21 19.93
N ASP A 665 -24.50 3.63 19.36
CA ASP A 665 -24.98 5.02 19.41
C ASP A 665 -26.04 5.26 20.51
N GLY A 666 -26.17 4.33 21.47
CA GLY A 666 -27.24 4.33 22.47
C GLY A 666 -28.52 3.60 22.02
N ARG A 667 -28.62 3.20 20.74
CA ARG A 667 -29.78 2.46 20.21
C ARG A 667 -29.37 1.25 19.37
N THR A 668 -28.40 1.43 18.49
CA THR A 668 -28.00 0.46 17.47
C THR A 668 -26.51 0.22 17.47
N TRP A 669 -26.14 -1.01 17.11
CA TRP A 669 -24.76 -1.43 16.91
C TRP A 669 -24.39 -1.34 15.44
N ARG A 670 -23.28 -0.67 15.15
CA ARG A 670 -22.62 -0.67 13.83
C ARG A 670 -21.31 -1.43 13.91
N ASN A 671 -21.11 -2.36 12.99
CA ASN A 671 -19.86 -3.09 12.81
C ASN A 671 -19.05 -2.48 11.66
N PHE A 672 -17.76 -2.26 11.88
CA PHE A 672 -16.82 -1.81 10.85
C PHE A 672 -16.04 -3.01 10.32
N LEU A 673 -16.18 -3.26 9.03
CA LEU A 673 -15.56 -4.40 8.35
C LEU A 673 -14.54 -3.91 7.31
N PRO A 674 -13.53 -4.72 6.96
CA PRO A 674 -12.58 -4.37 5.91
C PRO A 674 -13.20 -4.10 4.54
N ARG A 675 -14.41 -4.61 4.32
CA ARG A 675 -15.15 -4.49 3.06
C ARG A 675 -16.12 -3.30 3.00
N ASP A 676 -16.25 -2.53 4.08
CA ASP A 676 -17.17 -1.39 4.14
C ASP A 676 -16.59 -0.18 4.89
N SER A 677 -15.32 -0.26 5.31
CA SER A 677 -14.62 0.77 6.05
C SER A 677 -13.11 0.69 5.81
N GLY A 678 -12.37 1.68 6.33
CA GLY A 678 -10.90 1.64 6.32
C GLY A 678 -10.29 0.83 7.47
N PHE A 679 -11.10 0.13 8.28
CA PHE A 679 -10.62 -0.77 9.32
C PHE A 679 -10.06 -2.06 8.71
N THR A 680 -8.83 -2.44 9.05
CA THR A 680 -8.15 -3.57 8.40
C THR A 680 -8.62 -4.95 8.87
N GLY A 681 -9.41 -5.02 9.95
CA GLY A 681 -9.81 -6.29 10.57
C GLY A 681 -8.80 -6.83 11.59
N ALA A 682 -7.75 -6.06 11.89
CA ALA A 682 -6.81 -6.37 12.97
C ALA A 682 -7.51 -6.31 14.34
N GLU A 683 -7.04 -7.12 15.28
CA GLU A 683 -7.62 -7.16 16.64
C GLU A 683 -7.36 -5.83 17.37
N PRO A 684 -8.40 -5.06 17.73
CA PRO A 684 -8.23 -3.84 18.52
C PRO A 684 -7.89 -4.21 19.96
N LEU A 685 -6.85 -3.62 20.52
CA LEU A 685 -6.38 -3.87 21.89
C LEU A 685 -6.51 -2.61 22.77
N ALA A 686 -6.45 -1.43 22.15
CA ALA A 686 -6.60 -0.16 22.83
C ALA A 686 -7.38 0.83 21.96
N LEU A 687 -8.19 1.66 22.60
CA LEU A 687 -8.91 2.76 21.96
C LEU A 687 -8.65 4.04 22.75
N ALA A 688 -8.47 5.16 22.06
CA ALA A 688 -8.43 6.47 22.68
C ALA A 688 -8.93 7.56 21.73
N VAL A 689 -9.46 8.67 22.24
CA VAL A 689 -9.80 9.84 21.42
C VAL A 689 -8.94 11.03 21.83
N ASP A 690 -8.35 11.71 20.86
CA ASP A 690 -7.59 12.93 21.11
C ASP A 690 -8.45 14.20 21.06
N GLN A 691 -7.84 15.33 21.41
CA GLN A 691 -8.51 16.65 21.40
C GLN A 691 -9.00 17.07 20.00
N ARG A 692 -8.51 16.45 18.93
CA ARG A 692 -8.89 16.71 17.54
C ARG A 692 -10.03 15.78 17.07
N ARG A 693 -10.64 15.03 17.99
CA ARG A 693 -11.70 14.06 17.72
C ARG A 693 -11.23 12.95 16.76
N VAL A 694 -9.96 12.60 16.80
CA VAL A 694 -9.43 11.42 16.12
C VAL A 694 -9.53 10.25 17.07
N LEU A 695 -10.19 9.18 16.63
CA LEU A 695 -10.16 7.88 17.29
C LEU A 695 -8.86 7.16 16.92
N TRP A 696 -8.09 6.81 17.92
CA TRP A 696 -6.86 6.04 17.84
C TRP A 696 -7.15 4.60 18.22
N ILE A 697 -6.73 3.65 17.38
CA ILE A 697 -7.00 2.23 17.53
C ILE A 697 -5.65 1.50 17.52
N GLY A 698 -5.24 1.02 18.69
CA GLY A 698 -4.05 0.19 18.85
C GLY A 698 -4.41 -1.23 18.50
N THR A 699 -3.63 -1.86 17.63
CA THR A 699 -3.94 -3.21 17.12
C THR A 699 -2.87 -4.22 17.49
N ARG A 700 -3.22 -5.51 17.43
CA ARG A 700 -2.27 -6.61 17.66
C ARG A 700 -1.22 -6.73 16.55
N THR A 701 -1.58 -6.50 15.28
CA THR A 701 -0.72 -6.83 14.12
C THR A 701 -0.42 -5.65 13.20
N ASP A 702 -1.30 -4.66 13.12
CA ASP A 702 -1.28 -3.65 12.06
C ASP A 702 -0.75 -2.29 12.53
N GLY A 703 -0.21 -2.24 13.77
CA GLY A 703 0.22 -1.01 14.42
C GLY A 703 -0.97 -0.20 14.91
N VAL A 704 -1.09 1.03 14.42
CA VAL A 704 -2.14 1.97 14.84
C VAL A 704 -3.02 2.34 13.65
N ILE A 705 -4.34 2.24 13.83
CA ILE A 705 -5.33 2.74 12.89
C ILE A 705 -5.94 4.01 13.49
N THR A 706 -6.15 5.05 12.68
CA THR A 706 -6.84 6.26 13.11
C THR A 706 -8.11 6.48 12.31
N TYR A 707 -9.13 7.03 12.95
CA TYR A 707 -10.41 7.37 12.33
C TYR A 707 -10.86 8.76 12.77
N GLN A 708 -11.13 9.66 11.82
CA GLN A 708 -11.68 10.97 12.11
C GLN A 708 -13.16 10.85 12.49
N LEU A 709 -13.49 11.15 13.75
CA LEU A 709 -14.89 11.20 14.17
C LEU A 709 -15.58 12.40 13.51
N GLY A 710 -16.83 12.19 13.07
CA GLY A 710 -17.67 13.26 12.53
C GLY A 710 -17.92 14.37 13.55
N ARG A 711 -18.20 15.57 13.04
CA ARG A 711 -18.60 16.72 13.86
C ARG A 711 -19.95 16.50 14.53
#